data_AF-A0A356V4Q0-F1
#
_entry.id   AF-A0A356V4Q0-F1
#
_cell.length_a   1.000
_cell.length_b   1.000
_cell.length_c   1.000
_cell.angle_alpha   90.00
_cell.angle_beta   90.00
_cell.angle_gamma   90.00
#
_symmetry.space_group_name_H-M   'P 1'
#
loop_
_entity.id
_entity.type
_entity.pdbx_description
1 polymer ?
#
loop_
_entity_poly.entity_id
_entity_poly.type
_entity_poly.pdbx_seq_one_letter_code
_entity_poly.pdbx_strand_id
1 'polypeptide(L)'
;FFDERLVVPDQRLTLYNGALAPWRKGKSPYFLQTIEAIARHYGFDKDKPWKDLPAEVKKVFLYGSGDNEIQFRYDEGGRVYEVDRTFEGVIPNMKRRYRETDSNWIREEFEQYQNNRSCGACGGFRLRPEALAVKINGQHAGQVVQMSIREALDWFREAPKHLSKQKNEIARAILKEIVERLGFLNNVGLEYLTLSRNSGTLSGGESQRIRLASQIGSGLTGVLYVLDEPSIGLHQRDNGRLLETLKKLRDQGNTVIVVEHDEEAIRTADYVFDIGPGAGVHGGQVVSHGTPDFVANDPASLTGQYLTGAREIPVPAKRRKGNKKKIKVVKATGNNLKSITAEFPLAKFTCVTGVSGGGKSTLTIETLFKTASMRLNGARQTPAPCETIKGLEHLDKVIDIDQRPIGRTPRSNPATYTGAFTPIRDWFSGLPESKTRGYKPGRFSFNVKGGRCEACKGDGLIKIEMHFLPDVYVTCETCQGARYNRETLEIRFKGKSIADILDMTVEDAQTFFKAVPTIREKMDALMRVGLGYIKVGQQATTLSGGEAQRVKLSKELAKRSTGRTLYILDEPTTGLHFEDVRKLLEVLHELVDQGNTVVVIEHNLDVVKTADWIIDIGPEGGDGGGEIVAVGTPEQVAAEPRSHTGHYLKEML
;
A
#
# COMPACT_ATOMS: atom_id res chain seq x y z
N PHE A 1 20.92 -7.16 7.32
CA PHE A 1 21.93 -6.63 8.27
C PHE A 1 21.26 -5.65 9.20
N PHE A 2 21.74 -5.47 10.44
CA PHE A 2 21.15 -4.47 11.33
C PHE A 2 21.50 -3.06 10.86
N ASP A 3 20.47 -2.25 10.58
CA ASP A 3 20.61 -0.89 10.05
C ASP A 3 20.57 0.11 11.21
N GLU A 4 21.63 0.91 11.34
CA GLU A 4 21.75 1.94 12.38
C GLU A 4 20.56 2.90 12.38
N ARG A 5 19.98 3.19 11.19
CA ARG A 5 18.82 4.08 11.05
C ARG A 5 17.54 3.49 11.63
N LEU A 6 17.45 2.15 11.68
CA LEU A 6 16.33 1.47 12.34
C LEU A 6 16.55 1.34 13.85
N VAL A 7 17.81 1.22 14.27
CA VAL A 7 18.19 1.20 15.70
C VAL A 7 18.01 2.58 16.32
N VAL A 8 18.31 3.65 15.58
CA VAL A 8 18.13 5.05 16.00
C VAL A 8 17.28 5.82 15.00
N PRO A 9 15.95 5.62 15.03
CA PRO A 9 15.05 6.24 14.05
C PRO A 9 14.93 7.76 14.22
N ASP A 10 14.81 8.26 15.46
CA ASP A 10 14.74 9.70 15.72
C ASP A 10 15.99 10.20 16.45
N GLN A 11 16.89 10.84 15.68
CA GLN A 11 18.14 11.39 16.19
C GLN A 11 17.95 12.62 17.10
N ARG A 12 16.74 13.18 17.21
CA ARG A 12 16.45 14.32 18.09
C ARG A 12 16.11 13.90 19.52
N LEU A 13 15.88 12.61 19.75
CA LEU A 13 15.65 12.07 21.08
C LEU A 13 16.97 11.97 21.84
N THR A 14 16.89 12.15 23.16
CA THR A 14 17.98 11.81 24.08
C THR A 14 18.01 10.29 24.31
N LEU A 15 19.12 9.77 24.84
CA LEU A 15 19.23 8.36 25.19
C LEU A 15 18.13 7.92 26.18
N TYR A 16 17.83 8.78 27.17
CA TYR A 16 16.78 8.58 28.17
C TYR A 16 15.36 8.53 27.58
N ASN A 17 15.10 9.34 26.54
CA ASN A 17 13.82 9.37 25.85
C ASN A 17 13.70 8.27 24.78
N GLY A 18 14.62 7.31 24.76
CA GLY A 18 14.55 6.13 23.90
C GLY A 18 15.03 6.38 22.47
N ALA A 19 16.11 7.15 22.30
CA ALA A 19 16.80 7.27 21.02
C ALA A 19 17.18 5.89 20.43
N LEU A 20 17.63 4.97 21.28
CA LEU A 20 17.85 3.56 20.93
C LEU A 20 16.50 2.80 20.93
N ALA A 21 15.92 2.58 19.76
CA ALA A 21 14.62 1.94 19.60
C ALA A 21 14.48 0.54 20.23
N PRO A 22 15.51 -0.34 20.20
CA PRO A 22 15.48 -1.63 20.92
C PRO A 22 15.32 -1.48 22.43
N TRP A 23 15.81 -0.39 23.02
CA TRP A 23 15.76 -0.15 24.47
C TRP A 23 14.52 0.65 24.90
N ARG A 24 13.73 1.18 23.95
CA ARG A 24 12.60 2.08 24.25
C ARG A 24 11.42 1.41 24.96
N LYS A 25 11.13 0.13 24.67
CA LYS A 25 9.94 -0.57 25.21
C LYS A 25 10.14 -1.09 26.63
N GLY A 26 11.37 -1.45 26.99
CA GLY A 26 11.72 -1.78 28.36
C GLY A 26 12.36 -0.56 28.99
N LYS A 27 11.61 0.26 29.74
CA LYS A 27 12.22 1.19 30.72
C LYS A 27 12.83 0.39 31.89
N SER A 28 13.60 -0.65 31.57
CA SER A 28 14.28 -1.46 32.55
C SER A 28 15.35 -0.58 33.20
N PRO A 29 15.41 -0.54 34.55
CA PRO A 29 16.47 0.15 35.27
C PRO A 29 17.87 -0.21 34.73
N TYR A 30 18.04 -1.44 34.25
CA TYR A 30 19.25 -1.92 33.58
C TYR A 30 19.75 -0.97 32.48
N PHE A 31 18.91 -0.58 31.50
CA PHE A 31 19.36 0.25 30.37
C PHE A 31 19.72 1.68 30.80
N LEU A 32 18.97 2.23 31.75
CA LEU A 32 19.24 3.56 32.30
C LEU A 32 20.59 3.59 33.02
N GLN A 33 20.84 2.58 33.84
CA GLN A 33 22.10 2.41 34.57
C GLN A 33 23.28 2.14 33.61
N THR A 34 23.06 1.39 32.53
CA THR A 34 24.06 1.22 31.46
C THR A 34 24.40 2.56 30.79
N ILE A 35 23.40 3.39 30.44
CA ILE A 35 23.62 4.71 29.86
C ILE A 35 24.43 5.60 30.81
N GLU A 36 24.13 5.55 32.11
CA GLU A 36 24.84 6.33 33.13
C GLU A 36 26.30 5.91 33.32
N ALA A 37 26.57 4.61 33.33
CA ALA A 37 27.92 4.08 33.42
C ALA A 37 28.78 4.53 32.22
N ILE A 38 28.24 4.41 31.00
CA ILE A 38 28.94 4.83 29.78
C ILE A 38 29.12 6.36 29.75
N ALA A 39 28.11 7.13 30.19
CA ALA A 39 28.20 8.59 30.28
C ALA A 39 29.28 9.05 31.26
N ARG A 40 29.39 8.39 32.41
CA ARG A 40 30.44 8.67 33.40
C ARG A 40 31.83 8.33 32.86
N HIS A 41 31.98 7.20 32.19
CA HIS A 41 33.27 6.73 31.68
C HIS A 41 33.80 7.59 30.52
N TYR A 42 32.95 7.91 29.54
CA TYR A 42 33.34 8.69 28.35
C TYR A 42 33.13 10.21 28.51
N GLY A 43 32.58 10.66 29.63
CA GLY A 43 32.46 12.09 29.95
C GLY A 43 31.57 12.90 29.00
N PHE A 44 30.48 12.31 28.49
CA PHE A 44 29.57 13.01 27.58
C PHE A 44 28.27 13.46 28.27
N ASP A 45 27.68 14.53 27.74
CA ASP A 45 26.39 15.04 28.19
C ASP A 45 25.25 14.15 27.69
N LYS A 46 24.70 13.39 28.63
CA LYS A 46 23.63 12.41 28.43
C LYS A 46 22.25 13.02 28.14
N ASP A 47 22.08 14.31 28.40
CA ASP A 47 20.84 15.04 28.15
C ASP A 47 20.80 15.66 26.74
N LYS A 48 21.90 15.55 25.98
CA LYS A 48 21.92 15.96 24.58
C LYS A 48 21.14 15.00 23.68
N PRO A 49 20.47 15.53 22.64
CA PRO A 49 19.92 14.72 21.56
C PRO A 49 20.98 13.85 20.90
N TRP A 50 20.60 12.66 20.41
CA TRP A 50 21.51 11.73 19.76
C TRP A 50 22.34 12.39 18.65
N LYS A 51 21.74 13.24 17.81
CA LYS A 51 22.44 13.96 16.73
C LYS A 51 23.64 14.79 17.23
N ASP A 52 23.57 15.33 18.44
CA ASP A 52 24.55 16.25 19.02
C ASP A 52 25.59 15.50 19.88
N LEU A 53 25.46 14.18 20.05
CA LEU A 53 26.46 13.35 20.71
C LEU A 53 27.73 13.20 19.86
N PRO A 54 28.92 13.11 20.49
CA PRO A 54 30.17 12.82 19.79
C PRO A 54 30.12 11.53 18.97
N ALA A 55 30.80 11.48 17.82
CA ALA A 55 30.79 10.32 16.93
C ALA A 55 31.33 9.05 17.62
N GLU A 56 32.35 9.18 18.47
CA GLU A 56 32.90 8.06 19.24
C GLU A 56 31.88 7.49 20.24
N VAL A 57 31.13 8.34 20.93
CA VAL A 57 30.05 7.90 21.84
C VAL A 57 28.97 7.14 21.09
N LYS A 58 28.56 7.64 19.91
CA LYS A 58 27.59 6.96 19.04
C LYS A 58 28.09 5.57 18.65
N LYS A 59 29.36 5.44 18.27
CA LYS A 59 29.98 4.13 17.96
C LYS A 59 29.98 3.20 19.16
N VAL A 60 30.30 3.69 20.36
CA VAL A 60 30.28 2.88 21.59
C VAL A 60 28.89 2.30 21.84
N PHE A 61 27.83 3.10 21.72
CA PHE A 61 26.47 2.57 21.88
C PHE A 61 26.10 1.55 20.79
N LEU A 62 26.47 1.80 19.54
CA LEU A 62 26.08 0.94 18.42
C LEU A 62 26.90 -0.36 18.36
N TYR A 63 28.21 -0.28 18.54
CA TYR A 63 29.17 -1.35 18.25
C TYR A 63 30.02 -1.80 19.44
N GLY A 64 29.92 -1.11 20.58
CA GLY A 64 30.59 -1.49 21.81
C GLY A 64 31.86 -0.71 22.11
N SER A 65 32.43 -0.96 23.29
CA SER A 65 33.64 -0.28 23.79
C SER A 65 34.95 -0.91 23.31
N GLY A 66 34.87 -1.98 22.52
CA GLY A 66 36.03 -2.78 22.11
C GLY A 66 36.66 -3.45 23.32
N ASP A 67 37.97 -3.25 23.51
CA ASP A 67 38.73 -3.78 24.64
C ASP A 67 38.67 -2.90 25.89
N ASN A 68 38.01 -1.74 25.83
CA ASN A 68 37.90 -0.84 26.99
C ASN A 68 36.84 -1.37 27.97
N GLU A 69 37.27 -1.66 29.19
CA GLU A 69 36.39 -2.04 30.29
C GLU A 69 35.69 -0.82 30.90
N ILE A 70 34.40 -0.98 31.17
CA ILE A 70 33.56 0.04 31.79
C ILE A 70 33.02 -0.55 33.09
N GLN A 71 33.17 0.21 34.18
CA GLN A 71 32.58 -0.14 35.45
C GLN A 71 31.07 0.11 35.41
N PHE A 72 30.29 -0.97 35.46
CA PHE A 72 28.84 -0.90 35.55
C PHE A 72 28.37 -1.13 36.98
N ARG A 73 27.60 -0.20 37.51
CA ARG A 73 26.88 -0.34 38.78
C ARG A 73 25.40 -0.59 38.47
N TYR A 74 24.90 -1.77 38.83
CA TYR A 74 23.49 -2.12 38.66
C TYR A 74 22.78 -2.16 40.01
N ASP A 75 21.54 -1.65 40.05
CA ASP A 75 20.63 -1.76 41.19
C ASP A 75 19.37 -2.50 40.73
N GLU A 76 19.24 -3.75 41.19
CA GLU A 76 18.08 -4.61 40.94
C GLU A 76 17.23 -4.71 42.21
N GLY A 77 16.44 -3.67 42.47
CA GLY A 77 15.47 -3.67 43.58
C GLY A 77 16.11 -3.68 44.97
N GLY A 78 17.22 -2.96 45.14
CA GLY A 78 17.94 -2.80 46.41
C GLY A 78 19.18 -3.67 46.55
N ARG A 79 19.45 -4.60 45.61
CA ARG A 79 20.71 -5.31 45.50
C ARG A 79 21.62 -4.61 44.50
N VAL A 80 22.67 -3.98 45.02
CA VAL A 80 23.66 -3.26 44.21
C VAL A 80 24.84 -4.19 43.96
N TYR A 81 25.23 -4.34 42.70
CA TYR A 81 26.48 -5.00 42.32
C TYR A 81 27.24 -4.16 41.30
N GLU A 82 28.57 -4.23 41.38
CA GLU A 82 29.49 -3.56 40.47
C GLU A 82 30.24 -4.60 39.66
N VAL A 83 30.36 -4.38 38.35
CA VAL A 83 31.06 -5.28 37.44
C VAL A 83 31.83 -4.48 36.40
N ASP A 84 33.11 -4.81 36.27
CA ASP A 84 33.96 -4.33 35.19
C ASP A 84 33.84 -5.28 34.01
N ARG A 85 33.39 -4.77 32.87
CA ARG A 85 33.31 -5.53 31.62
C ARG A 85 33.32 -4.62 30.41
N THR A 86 33.62 -5.20 29.26
CA THR A 86 33.44 -4.51 27.98
C THR A 86 31.94 -4.41 27.64
N PHE A 87 31.57 -3.31 26.99
CA PHE A 87 30.22 -3.13 26.47
C PHE A 87 30.16 -3.71 25.06
N GLU A 88 29.32 -4.73 24.86
CA GLU A 88 29.16 -5.45 23.58
C GLU A 88 28.62 -4.53 22.46
N GLY A 89 27.89 -3.46 22.79
CA GLY A 89 27.17 -2.65 21.81
C GLY A 89 25.80 -3.21 21.46
N VAL A 90 24.89 -2.33 21.04
CA VAL A 90 23.49 -2.72 20.72
C VAL A 90 23.41 -3.63 19.50
N ILE A 91 24.13 -3.31 18.42
CA ILE A 91 24.07 -4.07 17.16
C ILE A 91 24.72 -5.46 17.32
N PRO A 92 25.94 -5.60 17.89
CA PRO A 92 26.53 -6.91 18.12
C PRO A 92 25.67 -7.78 19.04
N ASN A 93 25.13 -7.20 20.12
CA ASN A 93 24.22 -7.92 21.03
C ASN A 93 22.99 -8.48 20.30
N MET A 94 22.32 -7.66 19.49
CA MET A 94 21.18 -8.10 18.68
C MET A 94 21.59 -9.17 17.66
N LYS A 95 22.75 -9.01 17.01
CA LYS A 95 23.26 -9.97 16.02
C LYS A 95 23.57 -11.33 16.64
N ARG A 96 24.16 -11.35 17.83
CA ARG A 96 24.44 -12.57 18.59
C ARG A 96 23.14 -13.24 19.04
N ARG A 97 22.25 -12.50 19.72
CA ARG A 97 20.97 -13.05 20.20
C ARG A 97 20.06 -13.54 19.08
N TYR A 98 20.06 -12.87 17.92
CA TYR A 98 19.33 -13.33 16.75
C TYR A 98 19.80 -14.70 16.25
N ARG A 99 21.12 -14.97 16.29
CA ARG A 99 21.71 -16.24 15.87
C ARG A 99 21.53 -17.35 16.92
N GLU A 100 21.65 -17.00 18.19
CA GLU A 100 21.62 -17.96 19.31
C GLU A 100 20.21 -18.33 19.76
N THR A 101 19.19 -17.51 19.49
CA THR A 101 17.84 -17.78 19.98
C THR A 101 17.09 -18.77 19.09
N ASP A 102 16.39 -19.71 19.72
CA ASP A 102 15.40 -20.59 19.07
C ASP A 102 13.98 -20.01 19.08
N SER A 103 13.77 -18.86 19.74
CA SER A 103 12.48 -18.21 19.80
C SER A 103 12.19 -17.43 18.52
N ASN A 104 11.18 -17.88 17.76
CA ASN A 104 10.69 -17.17 16.57
C ASN A 104 10.25 -15.73 16.90
N TRP A 105 9.65 -15.51 18.07
CA TRP A 105 9.23 -14.18 18.49
C TRP A 105 10.41 -13.19 18.66
N ILE A 106 11.52 -13.65 19.24
CA ILE A 106 12.72 -12.80 19.38
C ILE A 106 13.35 -12.55 18.01
N ARG A 107 13.35 -13.55 17.11
CA ARG A 107 13.84 -13.37 15.73
C ARG A 107 13.00 -12.32 14.99
N GLU A 108 11.68 -12.46 15.01
CA GLU A 108 10.74 -11.51 14.40
C GLU A 108 10.89 -10.09 15.00
N GLU A 109 11.15 -9.97 16.30
CA GLU A 109 11.41 -8.67 16.93
C GLU A 109 12.70 -8.02 16.41
N PHE A 110 13.77 -8.79 16.25
CA PHE A 110 15.04 -8.27 15.76
C PHE A 110 15.09 -8.03 14.25
N GLU A 111 14.36 -8.81 13.46
CA GLU A 111 14.21 -8.60 12.01
C GLU A 111 13.69 -7.20 11.68
N GLN A 112 12.90 -6.58 12.58
CA GLN A 112 12.41 -5.21 12.42
C GLN A 112 13.51 -4.14 12.37
N TYR A 113 14.72 -4.47 12.84
CA TYR A 113 15.87 -3.57 12.79
C TYR A 113 16.87 -3.96 11.69
N GLN A 114 16.51 -4.93 10.85
CA GLN A 114 17.33 -5.37 9.73
C GLN A 114 16.90 -4.70 8.43
N ASN A 115 17.88 -4.44 7.57
CA ASN A 115 17.71 -3.99 6.21
C ASN A 115 18.52 -4.86 5.24
N ASN A 116 18.27 -4.73 3.95
CA ASN A 116 18.93 -5.49 2.89
C ASN A 116 20.11 -4.71 2.32
N ARG A 117 21.23 -5.39 2.08
CA ARG A 117 22.38 -4.86 1.32
C ARG A 117 22.86 -5.89 0.33
N SER A 118 23.53 -5.42 -0.72
CA SER A 118 24.19 -6.28 -1.68
C SER A 118 25.18 -7.22 -0.99
N CYS A 119 25.21 -8.47 -1.44
CA CYS A 119 26.16 -9.46 -0.95
C CYS A 119 27.58 -9.07 -1.36
N GLY A 120 28.53 -9.07 -0.43
CA GLY A 120 29.93 -8.75 -0.73
C GLY A 120 30.62 -9.78 -1.63
N ALA A 121 30.18 -11.04 -1.61
CA ALA A 121 30.81 -12.10 -2.41
C ALA A 121 30.41 -12.07 -3.89
N CYS A 122 29.13 -11.83 -4.20
CA CYS A 122 28.64 -11.79 -5.59
C CYS A 122 28.30 -10.39 -6.08
N GLY A 123 28.59 -9.34 -5.30
CA GLY A 123 28.22 -7.95 -5.62
C GLY A 123 26.71 -7.70 -5.71
N GLY A 124 25.87 -8.66 -5.31
CA GLY A 124 24.42 -8.62 -5.52
C GLY A 124 23.92 -9.30 -6.79
N PHE A 125 24.80 -9.85 -7.63
CA PHE A 125 24.42 -10.54 -8.89
C PHE A 125 23.90 -11.97 -8.69
N ARG A 126 23.96 -12.51 -7.48
CA ARG A 126 23.43 -13.84 -7.07
C ARG A 126 24.10 -15.06 -7.72
N LEU A 127 25.07 -14.87 -8.60
CA LEU A 127 25.81 -15.93 -9.29
C LEU A 127 27.23 -16.11 -8.73
N ARG A 128 27.80 -17.28 -8.96
CA ARG A 128 29.22 -17.57 -8.64
C ARG A 128 30.16 -16.82 -9.59
N PRO A 129 31.41 -16.54 -9.17
CA PRO A 129 32.38 -15.81 -10.01
C PRO A 129 32.61 -16.44 -11.39
N GLU A 130 32.61 -17.77 -11.50
CA GLU A 130 32.82 -18.50 -12.75
C GLU A 130 31.69 -18.22 -13.76
N ALA A 131 30.45 -18.09 -13.29
CA ALA A 131 29.31 -17.74 -14.12
C ALA A 131 29.36 -16.26 -14.56
N LEU A 132 29.87 -15.37 -13.71
CA LEU A 132 30.05 -13.94 -14.02
C LEU A 132 31.24 -13.66 -14.94
N ALA A 133 32.15 -14.63 -15.11
CA ALA A 133 33.25 -14.53 -16.07
C ALA A 133 32.79 -14.69 -17.52
N VAL A 134 31.62 -15.32 -17.75
CA VAL A 134 31.04 -15.50 -19.09
C VAL A 134 30.41 -14.19 -19.55
N LYS A 135 30.91 -13.66 -20.67
CA LYS A 135 30.53 -12.35 -21.19
C LYS A 135 30.12 -12.39 -22.66
N ILE A 136 29.15 -11.55 -23.00
CA ILE A 136 28.77 -11.19 -24.38
C ILE A 136 28.94 -9.67 -24.47
N ASN A 137 29.63 -9.19 -25.50
CA ASN A 137 29.93 -7.76 -25.65
C ASN A 137 30.49 -7.08 -24.37
N GLY A 138 31.43 -7.77 -23.69
CA GLY A 138 32.07 -7.27 -22.47
C GLY A 138 31.22 -7.32 -21.19
N GLN A 139 29.94 -7.72 -21.27
CA GLN A 139 29.02 -7.76 -20.13
C GLN A 139 28.59 -9.19 -19.78
N HIS A 140 28.44 -9.47 -18.49
CA HIS A 140 27.97 -10.77 -17.99
C HIS A 140 26.46 -10.77 -17.70
N ALA A 141 25.87 -11.96 -17.54
CA ALA A 141 24.43 -12.11 -17.32
C ALA A 141 23.88 -11.22 -16.19
N GLY A 142 24.61 -11.11 -15.06
CA GLY A 142 24.24 -10.24 -13.94
C GLY A 142 24.11 -8.74 -14.28
N GLN A 143 24.92 -8.22 -15.21
CA GLN A 143 24.86 -6.82 -15.65
C GLN A 143 23.68 -6.61 -16.59
N VAL A 144 23.46 -7.54 -17.52
CA VAL A 144 22.35 -7.48 -18.47
C VAL A 144 21.00 -7.47 -17.74
N VAL A 145 20.84 -8.26 -16.67
CA VAL A 145 19.58 -8.25 -15.89
C VAL A 145 19.41 -7.03 -14.99
N GLN A 146 20.46 -6.22 -14.79
CA GLN A 146 20.35 -4.95 -14.06
C GLN A 146 19.91 -3.80 -14.96
N MET A 147 20.03 -3.94 -16.28
CA MET A 147 19.49 -2.98 -17.23
C MET A 147 17.98 -2.86 -17.10
N SER A 148 17.46 -1.68 -17.44
CA SER A 148 16.03 -1.53 -17.71
C SER A 148 15.63 -2.43 -18.90
N ILE A 149 14.36 -2.82 -18.97
CA ILE A 149 13.84 -3.65 -20.06
C ILE A 149 14.06 -2.97 -21.42
N ARG A 150 13.96 -1.62 -21.48
CA ARG A 150 14.30 -0.83 -22.67
C ARG A 150 15.75 -1.04 -23.10
N GLU A 151 16.70 -0.82 -22.19
CA GLU A 151 18.13 -0.95 -22.48
C GLU A 151 18.50 -2.39 -22.81
N ALA A 152 17.91 -3.37 -22.11
CA ALA A 152 18.12 -4.78 -22.38
C ALA A 152 17.63 -5.14 -23.80
N LEU A 153 16.46 -4.64 -24.21
CA LEU A 153 15.91 -4.87 -25.55
C LEU A 153 16.85 -4.35 -26.64
N ASP A 154 17.36 -3.13 -26.48
CA ASP A 154 18.32 -2.54 -27.41
C ASP A 154 19.63 -3.33 -27.42
N TRP A 155 20.13 -3.72 -26.25
CA TRP A 155 21.33 -4.54 -26.12
C TRP A 155 21.20 -5.90 -26.83
N PHE A 156 20.06 -6.60 -26.69
CA PHE A 156 19.82 -7.87 -27.37
C PHE A 156 19.64 -7.72 -28.89
N ARG A 157 19.13 -6.58 -29.36
CA ARG A 157 19.07 -6.25 -30.79
C ARG A 157 20.46 -5.99 -31.38
N GLU A 158 21.38 -5.43 -30.59
CA GLU A 158 22.75 -5.17 -31.00
C GLU A 158 23.70 -6.37 -30.83
N ALA A 159 23.38 -7.29 -29.91
CA ALA A 159 24.19 -8.47 -29.61
C ALA A 159 24.65 -9.26 -30.86
N PRO A 160 23.84 -9.47 -31.92
CA PRO A 160 24.29 -10.15 -33.14
C PRO A 160 25.53 -9.56 -33.79
N LYS A 161 25.75 -8.24 -33.68
CA LYS A 161 26.93 -7.55 -34.25
C LYS A 161 28.24 -7.96 -33.57
N HIS A 162 28.14 -8.47 -32.34
CA HIS A 162 29.29 -8.86 -31.50
C HIS A 162 29.51 -10.38 -31.46
N LEU A 163 28.72 -11.14 -32.22
CA LEU A 163 28.81 -12.60 -32.31
C LEU A 163 29.43 -13.01 -33.65
N SER A 164 30.18 -14.12 -33.64
CA SER A 164 30.64 -14.74 -34.89
C SER A 164 29.45 -15.31 -35.68
N LYS A 165 29.63 -15.55 -36.98
CA LYS A 165 28.58 -16.15 -37.84
C LYS A 165 28.01 -17.43 -37.24
N GLN A 166 28.87 -18.34 -36.80
CA GLN A 166 28.46 -19.61 -36.16
C GLN A 166 27.65 -19.37 -34.87
N LYS A 167 28.07 -18.43 -34.01
CA LYS A 167 27.33 -18.11 -32.77
C LYS A 167 25.98 -17.47 -33.09
N ASN A 168 25.90 -16.65 -34.13
CA ASN A 168 24.63 -16.06 -34.59
C ASN A 168 23.65 -17.11 -35.11
N GLU A 169 24.12 -18.13 -35.83
CA GLU A 169 23.26 -19.24 -36.27
C GLU A 169 22.67 -20.01 -35.07
N ILE A 170 23.49 -20.30 -34.06
CA ILE A 170 23.04 -20.98 -32.83
C ILE A 170 22.07 -20.10 -32.03
N ALA A 171 22.41 -18.82 -31.88
CA ALA A 171 21.67 -17.88 -31.02
C ALA A 171 20.37 -17.37 -31.66
N ARG A 172 20.14 -17.58 -32.97
CA ARG A 172 19.03 -16.97 -33.72
C ARG A 172 17.66 -17.18 -33.07
N ALA A 173 17.33 -18.42 -32.69
CA ALA A 173 16.03 -18.74 -32.09
C ALA A 173 15.91 -18.14 -30.67
N ILE A 174 16.99 -18.17 -29.90
CA ILE A 174 17.04 -17.65 -28.53
C ILE A 174 16.92 -16.13 -28.52
N LEU A 175 17.65 -15.44 -29.40
CA LEU A 175 17.60 -13.98 -29.53
C LEU A 175 16.23 -13.51 -30.01
N LYS A 176 15.61 -14.23 -30.96
CA LYS A 176 14.24 -13.94 -31.39
C LYS A 176 13.28 -13.98 -30.19
N GLU A 177 13.31 -15.06 -29.42
CA GLU A 177 12.44 -15.23 -28.25
C GLU A 177 12.65 -14.14 -27.19
N ILE A 178 13.90 -13.79 -26.89
CA ILE A 178 14.22 -12.75 -25.90
C ILE A 178 13.75 -11.38 -26.37
N VAL A 179 14.04 -11.01 -27.62
CA VAL A 179 13.64 -9.71 -28.20
C VAL A 179 12.12 -9.58 -28.25
N GLU A 180 11.40 -10.65 -28.60
CA GLU A 180 9.94 -10.66 -28.60
C GLU A 180 9.37 -10.50 -27.17
N ARG A 181 9.88 -11.24 -26.18
CA ARG A 181 9.44 -11.12 -24.77
C ARG A 181 9.70 -9.75 -24.16
N LEU A 182 10.88 -9.19 -24.40
CA LEU A 182 11.21 -7.83 -23.97
C LEU A 182 10.35 -6.78 -24.69
N GLY A 183 10.06 -7.01 -25.97
CA GLY A 183 9.11 -6.21 -26.75
C GLY A 183 7.71 -6.21 -26.15
N PHE A 184 7.19 -7.36 -25.73
CA PHE A 184 5.88 -7.44 -25.07
C PHE A 184 5.86 -6.67 -23.75
N LEU A 185 6.91 -6.78 -22.93
CA LEU A 185 7.03 -6.01 -21.68
C LEU A 185 7.05 -4.49 -21.92
N ASN A 186 7.72 -4.04 -22.99
CA ASN A 186 7.73 -2.64 -23.40
C ASN A 186 6.34 -2.17 -23.89
N ASN A 187 5.62 -3.01 -24.63
CA ASN A 187 4.28 -2.67 -25.13
C ASN A 187 3.25 -2.51 -24.00
N VAL A 188 3.41 -3.22 -22.88
CA VAL A 188 2.57 -3.07 -21.68
C VAL A 188 3.08 -2.01 -20.71
N GLY A 189 4.01 -1.13 -21.13
CA GLY A 189 4.45 0.01 -20.32
C GLY A 189 5.33 -0.35 -19.11
N LEU A 190 6.11 -1.44 -19.20
CA LEU A 190 7.02 -1.89 -18.14
C LEU A 190 8.50 -1.67 -18.46
N GLU A 191 8.80 -0.86 -19.48
CA GLU A 191 10.16 -0.69 -20.01
C GLU A 191 11.16 -0.10 -19.02
N TYR A 192 10.67 0.59 -17.99
CA TYR A 192 11.47 1.19 -16.93
C TYR A 192 11.94 0.19 -15.87
N LEU A 193 11.31 -0.99 -15.77
CA LEU A 193 11.70 -1.99 -14.79
C LEU A 193 12.97 -2.70 -15.23
N THR A 194 13.75 -3.15 -14.26
CA THR A 194 14.91 -4.01 -14.50
C THR A 194 14.51 -5.48 -14.42
N LEU A 195 15.18 -6.35 -15.17
CA LEU A 195 14.92 -7.80 -15.13
C LEU A 195 15.25 -8.44 -13.77
N SER A 196 16.10 -7.79 -12.98
CA SER A 196 16.50 -8.20 -11.63
C SER A 196 15.61 -7.66 -10.52
N ARG A 197 14.58 -6.87 -10.86
CA ARG A 197 13.61 -6.33 -9.90
C ARG A 197 12.96 -7.49 -9.12
N ASN A 198 12.89 -7.34 -7.81
CA ASN A 198 12.25 -8.35 -6.97
C ASN A 198 10.73 -8.36 -7.21
N SER A 199 10.16 -9.52 -7.52
CA SER A 199 8.73 -9.69 -7.76
C SER A 199 7.88 -9.24 -6.57
N GLY A 200 8.37 -9.39 -5.33
CA GLY A 200 7.67 -8.94 -4.12
C GLY A 200 7.62 -7.41 -3.95
N THR A 201 8.29 -6.65 -4.82
CA THR A 201 8.33 -5.17 -4.78
C THR A 201 7.60 -4.52 -5.96
N LEU A 202 6.93 -5.34 -6.78
CA LEU A 202 6.10 -4.87 -7.88
C LEU A 202 4.75 -4.44 -7.36
N SER A 203 4.14 -3.45 -8.00
CA SER A 203 2.74 -3.11 -7.78
C SER A 203 1.81 -4.22 -8.31
N GLY A 204 0.53 -4.16 -7.92
CA GLY A 204 -0.50 -5.06 -8.46
C GLY A 204 -0.58 -4.97 -9.98
N GLY A 205 -0.72 -3.75 -10.51
CA GLY A 205 -0.75 -3.49 -11.96
C GLY A 205 0.54 -3.92 -12.67
N GLU A 206 1.73 -3.68 -12.09
CA GLU A 206 2.99 -4.17 -12.68
C GLU A 206 3.00 -5.71 -12.79
N SER A 207 2.61 -6.40 -11.72
CA SER A 207 2.57 -7.87 -11.69
C SER A 207 1.56 -8.44 -12.69
N GLN A 208 0.41 -7.81 -12.81
CA GLN A 208 -0.62 -8.16 -13.77
C GLN A 208 -0.16 -7.98 -15.21
N ARG A 209 0.50 -6.85 -15.53
CA ARG A 209 1.03 -6.59 -16.87
C ARG A 209 2.18 -7.51 -17.26
N ILE A 210 3.02 -7.93 -16.31
CA ILE A 210 4.02 -8.99 -16.55
C ILE A 210 3.33 -10.31 -16.92
N ARG A 211 2.24 -10.65 -16.22
CA ARG A 211 1.46 -11.85 -16.54
C ARG A 211 0.84 -11.74 -17.93
N LEU A 212 0.25 -10.60 -18.28
CA LEU A 212 -0.31 -10.33 -19.61
C LEU A 212 0.75 -10.47 -20.72
N ALA A 213 1.91 -9.82 -20.56
CA ALA A 213 3.02 -9.95 -21.50
C ALA A 213 3.48 -11.42 -21.67
N SER A 214 3.51 -12.18 -20.57
CA SER A 214 3.84 -13.61 -20.61
C SER A 214 2.81 -14.44 -21.36
N GLN A 215 1.51 -14.10 -21.26
CA GLN A 215 0.44 -14.77 -22.00
C GLN A 215 0.48 -14.46 -23.49
N ILE A 216 0.72 -13.20 -23.87
CA ILE A 216 0.86 -12.84 -25.29
C ILE A 216 2.02 -13.58 -25.93
N GLY A 217 3.14 -13.72 -25.21
CA GLY A 217 4.30 -14.48 -25.69
C GLY A 217 4.08 -15.99 -25.79
N SER A 218 2.98 -16.54 -25.26
CA SER A 218 2.68 -17.97 -25.40
C SER A 218 2.13 -18.35 -26.78
N GLY A 219 1.61 -17.37 -27.55
CA GLY A 219 1.05 -17.60 -28.89
C GLY A 219 -0.16 -18.53 -28.91
N LEU A 220 -0.89 -18.64 -27.80
CA LEU A 220 -2.09 -19.48 -27.71
C LEU A 220 -3.24 -18.91 -28.54
N THR A 221 -4.07 -19.82 -29.08
CA THR A 221 -5.27 -19.51 -29.86
C THR A 221 -6.46 -20.29 -29.30
N GLY A 222 -7.68 -19.78 -29.45
CA GLY A 222 -8.89 -20.39 -28.90
C GLY A 222 -9.02 -20.31 -27.38
N VAL A 223 -8.30 -19.38 -26.73
CA VAL A 223 -8.33 -19.17 -25.28
C VAL A 223 -9.31 -18.07 -24.92
N LEU A 224 -10.05 -18.26 -23.82
CA LEU A 224 -10.82 -17.21 -23.15
C LEU A 224 -9.95 -16.54 -22.08
N TYR A 225 -9.51 -15.33 -22.36
CA TYR A 225 -8.82 -14.48 -21.40
C TYR A 225 -9.84 -13.65 -20.64
N VAL A 226 -9.82 -13.75 -19.30
CA VAL A 226 -10.60 -12.88 -18.41
C VAL A 226 -9.61 -12.01 -17.65
N LEU A 227 -9.68 -10.70 -17.89
CA LEU A 227 -8.80 -9.71 -17.27
C LEU A 227 -9.60 -8.81 -16.34
N ASP A 228 -9.02 -8.53 -15.19
CA ASP A 228 -9.60 -7.71 -14.14
C ASP A 228 -8.84 -6.37 -14.09
N GLU A 229 -9.36 -5.35 -14.76
CA GLU A 229 -8.81 -3.97 -14.80
C GLU A 229 -7.32 -3.89 -15.18
N PRO A 230 -6.94 -4.27 -16.42
CA PRO A 230 -5.54 -4.21 -16.85
C PRO A 230 -4.96 -2.78 -16.90
N SER A 231 -5.78 -1.73 -16.90
CA SER A 231 -5.35 -0.33 -16.89
C SER A 231 -4.83 0.16 -15.51
N ILE A 232 -4.96 -0.64 -14.44
CA ILE A 232 -4.55 -0.24 -13.09
C ILE A 232 -3.10 0.28 -13.04
N GLY A 233 -2.92 1.46 -12.47
CA GLY A 233 -1.62 2.10 -12.28
C GLY A 233 -0.89 2.41 -13.60
N LEU A 234 -1.64 2.52 -14.72
CA LEU A 234 -1.15 3.06 -15.98
C LEU A 234 -1.53 4.54 -16.10
N HIS A 235 -0.62 5.29 -16.72
CA HIS A 235 -0.91 6.65 -17.13
C HIS A 235 -1.70 6.65 -18.45
N GLN A 236 -2.56 7.64 -18.69
CA GLN A 236 -3.41 7.70 -19.88
C GLN A 236 -2.64 7.50 -21.19
N ARG A 237 -1.45 8.12 -21.28
CA ARG A 237 -0.50 7.93 -22.37
C ARG A 237 -0.21 6.48 -22.75
N ASP A 238 -0.09 5.60 -21.77
CA ASP A 238 0.30 4.20 -21.97
C ASP A 238 -0.94 3.28 -22.14
N ASN A 239 -2.14 3.80 -21.85
CA ASN A 239 -3.40 3.07 -21.96
C ASN A 239 -3.69 2.63 -23.40
N GLY A 240 -3.51 3.53 -24.38
CA GLY A 240 -3.69 3.19 -25.80
C GLY A 240 -2.82 2.01 -26.26
N ARG A 241 -1.58 1.90 -25.76
CA ARG A 241 -0.68 0.76 -26.07
C ARG A 241 -1.18 -0.56 -25.49
N LEU A 242 -1.74 -0.51 -24.28
CA LEU A 242 -2.37 -1.67 -23.66
C LEU A 242 -3.58 -2.11 -24.49
N LEU A 243 -4.47 -1.19 -24.88
CA LEU A 243 -5.67 -1.49 -25.67
C LEU A 243 -5.30 -2.10 -27.03
N GLU A 244 -4.30 -1.58 -27.73
CA GLU A 244 -3.78 -2.19 -28.96
C GLU A 244 -3.27 -3.62 -28.73
N THR A 245 -2.62 -3.85 -27.59
CA THR A 245 -2.09 -5.16 -27.23
C THR A 245 -3.22 -6.16 -26.95
N LEU A 246 -4.30 -5.73 -26.29
CA LEU A 246 -5.50 -6.54 -26.07
C LEU A 246 -6.22 -6.87 -27.38
N LYS A 247 -6.31 -5.91 -28.32
CA LYS A 247 -6.82 -6.16 -29.68
C LYS A 247 -6.00 -7.20 -30.41
N LYS A 248 -4.67 -7.11 -30.37
CA LYS A 248 -3.79 -8.13 -30.98
C LYS A 248 -4.02 -9.51 -30.37
N LEU A 249 -4.21 -9.60 -29.06
CA LEU A 249 -4.49 -10.87 -28.38
C LEU A 249 -5.82 -11.46 -28.85
N ARG A 250 -6.87 -10.65 -29.01
CA ARG A 250 -8.16 -11.03 -29.60
C ARG A 250 -7.99 -11.48 -31.05
N ASP A 251 -7.30 -10.70 -31.87
CA ASP A 251 -7.15 -10.92 -33.32
C ASP A 251 -6.31 -12.17 -33.64
N GLN A 252 -5.56 -12.70 -32.68
CA GLN A 252 -4.92 -14.02 -32.76
C GLN A 252 -5.92 -15.19 -32.70
N GLY A 253 -7.22 -14.93 -32.59
CA GLY A 253 -8.27 -15.95 -32.49
C GLY A 253 -8.61 -16.30 -31.04
N ASN A 254 -8.47 -15.35 -30.12
CA ASN A 254 -8.85 -15.50 -28.72
C ASN A 254 -10.07 -14.64 -28.39
N THR A 255 -10.76 -14.98 -27.29
CA THR A 255 -11.80 -14.12 -26.71
C THR A 255 -11.22 -13.41 -25.50
N VAL A 256 -11.40 -12.10 -25.41
CA VAL A 256 -10.86 -11.26 -24.34
C VAL A 256 -12.02 -10.58 -23.63
N ILE A 257 -12.32 -11.00 -22.41
CA ILE A 257 -13.29 -10.37 -21.51
C ILE A 257 -12.51 -9.52 -20.54
N VAL A 258 -12.82 -8.23 -20.48
CA VAL A 258 -12.15 -7.27 -19.61
C VAL A 258 -13.18 -6.63 -18.70
N VAL A 259 -12.94 -6.69 -17.39
CA VAL A 259 -13.62 -5.82 -16.41
C VAL A 259 -12.85 -4.51 -16.39
N GLU A 260 -13.49 -3.40 -16.74
CA GLU A 260 -12.86 -2.08 -16.82
C GLU A 260 -13.82 -0.98 -16.40
N HIS A 261 -13.22 0.13 -15.98
CA HIS A 261 -13.91 1.38 -15.67
C HIS A 261 -13.35 2.56 -16.46
N ASP A 262 -12.23 2.38 -17.18
CA ASP A 262 -11.65 3.40 -18.05
C ASP A 262 -12.54 3.69 -19.28
N GLU A 263 -12.75 4.98 -19.55
CA GLU A 263 -13.62 5.43 -20.64
C GLU A 263 -13.08 5.02 -22.02
N GLU A 264 -11.76 5.14 -22.24
CA GLU A 264 -11.13 4.81 -23.52
C GLU A 264 -11.25 3.31 -23.83
N ALA A 265 -11.07 2.47 -22.81
CA ALA A 265 -11.27 1.02 -22.89
C ALA A 265 -12.71 0.66 -23.26
N ILE A 266 -13.70 1.25 -22.57
CA ILE A 266 -15.13 1.01 -22.84
C ILE A 266 -15.50 1.42 -24.26
N ARG A 267 -15.08 2.62 -24.70
CA ARG A 267 -15.34 3.12 -26.06
C ARG A 267 -14.67 2.28 -27.15
N THR A 268 -13.55 1.65 -26.84
CA THR A 268 -12.76 0.85 -27.77
C THR A 268 -13.22 -0.60 -27.88
N ALA A 269 -14.04 -1.06 -26.93
CA ALA A 269 -14.53 -2.43 -26.89
C ALA A 269 -15.45 -2.76 -28.09
N ASP A 270 -15.39 -4.01 -28.56
CA ASP A 270 -16.30 -4.47 -29.62
C ASP A 270 -17.74 -4.66 -29.07
N TYR A 271 -17.84 -4.99 -27.78
CA TYR A 271 -19.09 -5.26 -27.08
C TYR A 271 -18.93 -4.92 -25.60
N VAL A 272 -19.96 -4.31 -25.00
CA VAL A 272 -19.98 -3.86 -23.61
C VAL A 272 -21.16 -4.51 -22.90
N PHE A 273 -20.93 -4.98 -21.68
CA PHE A 273 -21.96 -5.36 -20.72
C PHE A 273 -21.90 -4.39 -19.55
N ASP A 274 -23.00 -3.68 -19.30
CA ASP A 274 -23.16 -2.81 -18.14
C ASP A 274 -23.89 -3.56 -17.03
N ILE A 275 -23.25 -3.73 -15.87
CA ILE A 275 -23.78 -4.48 -14.72
C ILE A 275 -24.20 -3.50 -13.64
N GLY A 276 -25.41 -3.66 -13.11
CA GLY A 276 -25.97 -2.74 -12.12
C GLY A 276 -27.38 -3.13 -11.69
N PRO A 277 -28.28 -2.17 -11.39
CA PRO A 277 -28.08 -0.70 -11.39
C PRO A 277 -27.33 -0.15 -10.16
N GLY A 278 -27.14 -0.97 -9.12
CA GLY A 278 -26.37 -0.63 -7.92
C GLY A 278 -25.41 -1.75 -7.51
N ALA A 279 -24.82 -1.64 -6.32
CA ALA A 279 -23.89 -2.63 -5.78
C ALA A 279 -24.59 -3.64 -4.85
N GLY A 280 -24.00 -4.84 -4.73
CA GLY A 280 -24.49 -5.94 -3.88
C GLY A 280 -25.93 -6.33 -4.16
N VAL A 281 -26.80 -6.26 -3.14
CA VAL A 281 -28.21 -6.68 -3.25
C VAL A 281 -29.03 -5.85 -4.24
N HIS A 282 -28.57 -4.64 -4.57
CA HIS A 282 -29.20 -3.74 -5.54
C HIS A 282 -28.64 -3.91 -6.97
N GLY A 283 -27.71 -4.86 -7.16
CA GLY A 283 -27.02 -5.11 -8.41
C GLY A 283 -27.22 -6.53 -8.94
N GLY A 284 -26.23 -7.00 -9.71
CA GLY A 284 -26.20 -8.38 -10.23
C GLY A 284 -27.09 -8.60 -11.46
N GLN A 285 -27.50 -7.53 -12.14
CA GLN A 285 -28.29 -7.57 -13.35
C GLN A 285 -27.52 -6.93 -14.51
N VAL A 286 -27.75 -7.43 -15.72
CA VAL A 286 -27.28 -6.75 -16.95
C VAL A 286 -28.26 -5.62 -17.24
N VAL A 287 -27.81 -4.39 -17.06
CA VAL A 287 -28.62 -3.17 -17.25
C VAL A 287 -28.70 -2.82 -18.73
N SER A 288 -27.55 -2.88 -19.42
CA SER A 288 -27.45 -2.63 -20.85
C SER A 288 -26.36 -3.52 -21.45
N HIS A 289 -26.50 -3.88 -22.72
CA HIS A 289 -25.48 -4.64 -23.43
C HIS A 289 -25.55 -4.41 -24.95
N GLY A 290 -24.41 -4.29 -25.60
CA GLY A 290 -24.37 -3.98 -27.03
C GLY A 290 -23.02 -3.39 -27.45
N THR A 291 -23.03 -2.62 -28.54
CA THR A 291 -21.88 -1.78 -28.90
C THR A 291 -21.71 -0.66 -27.85
N PRO A 292 -20.51 -0.06 -27.72
CA PRO A 292 -20.30 1.07 -26.82
C PRO A 292 -21.30 2.23 -27.05
N ASP A 293 -21.61 2.53 -28.31
CA ASP A 293 -22.60 3.57 -28.67
C ASP A 293 -24.03 3.21 -28.21
N PHE A 294 -24.39 1.92 -28.25
CA PHE A 294 -25.70 1.48 -27.76
C PHE A 294 -25.81 1.68 -26.24
N VAL A 295 -24.80 1.24 -25.49
CA VAL A 295 -24.75 1.39 -24.03
C VAL A 295 -24.70 2.87 -23.63
N ALA A 296 -23.93 3.69 -24.35
CA ALA A 296 -23.85 5.13 -24.11
C ALA A 296 -25.23 5.83 -24.22
N ASN A 297 -26.03 5.44 -25.21
CA ASN A 297 -27.34 6.04 -25.46
C ASN A 297 -28.48 5.42 -24.62
N ASP A 298 -28.21 4.42 -23.80
CA ASP A 298 -29.20 3.79 -22.93
C ASP A 298 -29.39 4.61 -21.64
N PRO A 299 -30.56 5.24 -21.42
CA PRO A 299 -30.80 6.04 -20.22
C PRO A 299 -30.77 5.22 -18.92
N ALA A 300 -30.99 3.91 -18.98
CA ALA A 300 -30.93 3.04 -17.81
C ALA A 300 -29.49 2.76 -17.37
N SER A 301 -28.53 2.85 -18.31
CA SER A 301 -27.11 2.64 -18.03
C SER A 301 -26.52 3.82 -17.28
N LEU A 302 -26.09 3.59 -16.04
CA LEU A 302 -25.37 4.62 -15.27
C LEU A 302 -24.03 4.93 -15.96
N THR A 303 -23.35 3.90 -16.46
CA THR A 303 -22.13 4.03 -17.26
C THR A 303 -22.39 4.88 -18.51
N GLY A 304 -23.46 4.62 -19.26
CA GLY A 304 -23.85 5.40 -20.43
C GLY A 304 -24.14 6.88 -20.14
N GLN A 305 -24.72 7.19 -18.98
CA GLN A 305 -24.92 8.57 -18.53
C GLN A 305 -23.59 9.32 -18.32
N TYR A 306 -22.54 8.64 -17.87
CA TYR A 306 -21.19 9.23 -17.78
C TYR A 306 -20.53 9.35 -19.16
N LEU A 307 -20.64 8.34 -20.02
CA LEU A 307 -20.09 8.37 -21.37
C LEU A 307 -20.71 9.46 -22.26
N THR A 308 -21.97 9.83 -22.02
CA THR A 308 -22.65 10.91 -22.76
C THR A 308 -22.47 12.29 -22.14
N GLY A 309 -21.87 12.36 -20.94
CA GLY A 309 -21.79 13.60 -20.16
C GLY A 309 -23.11 14.03 -19.50
N ALA A 310 -24.17 13.20 -19.56
CA ALA A 310 -25.41 13.46 -18.81
C ALA A 310 -25.17 13.47 -17.29
N ARG A 311 -24.18 12.71 -16.83
CA ARG A 311 -23.52 12.86 -15.53
C ARG A 311 -22.05 13.11 -15.74
N GLU A 312 -21.46 13.90 -14.86
CA GLU A 312 -20.03 14.15 -14.83
C GLU A 312 -19.54 14.42 -13.42
N ILE A 313 -18.22 14.30 -13.22
CA ILE A 313 -17.54 14.84 -12.04
C ILE A 313 -17.17 16.29 -12.39
N PRO A 314 -17.78 17.30 -11.74
CA PRO A 314 -17.61 18.69 -12.15
C PRO A 314 -16.23 19.23 -11.73
N VAL A 315 -15.68 20.12 -12.57
CA VAL A 315 -14.47 20.88 -12.20
C VAL A 315 -14.85 21.92 -11.13
N PRO A 316 -14.10 22.03 -10.01
CA PRO A 316 -14.42 23.02 -8.99
C PRO A 316 -14.30 24.45 -9.50
N ALA A 317 -15.39 25.24 -9.39
CA ALA A 317 -15.42 26.63 -9.86
C ALA A 317 -14.37 27.55 -9.19
N LYS A 318 -13.91 27.19 -7.98
CA LYS A 318 -12.83 27.87 -7.26
C LYS A 318 -11.96 26.85 -6.55
N ARG A 319 -10.64 26.95 -6.72
CA ARG A 319 -9.65 26.13 -6.02
C ARG A 319 -9.27 26.74 -4.66
N ARG A 320 -9.01 25.90 -3.66
CA ARG A 320 -8.68 26.33 -2.30
C ARG A 320 -7.32 27.06 -2.29
N LYS A 321 -7.27 28.22 -1.62
CA LYS A 321 -6.01 28.96 -1.41
C LYS A 321 -5.09 28.27 -0.38
N GLY A 322 -5.64 27.41 0.49
CA GLY A 322 -4.91 26.79 1.60
C GLY A 322 -4.63 27.77 2.75
N ASN A 323 -3.84 27.35 3.72
CA ASN A 323 -3.54 28.13 4.93
C ASN A 323 -2.14 28.79 4.93
N LYS A 324 -1.52 28.93 3.74
CA LYS A 324 -0.15 29.43 3.51
C LYS A 324 0.99 28.61 4.14
N LYS A 325 0.68 27.52 4.84
CA LYS A 325 1.68 26.58 5.37
C LYS A 325 1.94 25.47 4.34
N LYS A 326 3.12 24.86 4.41
CA LYS A 326 3.54 23.80 3.49
C LYS A 326 4.51 22.84 4.15
N ILE A 327 4.51 21.59 3.70
CA ILE A 327 5.58 20.63 3.95
C ILE A 327 6.57 20.73 2.80
N LYS A 328 7.86 20.73 3.11
CA LYS A 328 8.91 20.78 2.10
C LYS A 328 9.82 19.57 2.25
N VAL A 329 9.83 18.70 1.25
CA VAL A 329 10.79 17.61 1.10
C VAL A 329 11.99 18.16 0.33
N VAL A 330 13.17 18.18 0.94
CA VAL A 330 14.38 18.79 0.37
C VAL A 330 15.32 17.72 -0.15
N LYS A 331 15.73 17.83 -1.41
CA LYS A 331 16.68 16.94 -2.10
C LYS A 331 16.43 15.45 -1.85
N ALA A 332 15.27 14.95 -2.23
CA ALA A 332 14.96 13.52 -2.21
C ALA A 332 15.75 12.78 -3.31
N THR A 333 16.41 11.68 -2.92
CA THR A 333 17.31 10.88 -3.78
C THR A 333 17.00 9.38 -3.74
N GLY A 334 15.82 9.00 -3.23
CA GLY A 334 15.39 7.61 -3.23
C GLY A 334 15.17 7.06 -4.64
N ASN A 335 15.56 5.80 -4.88
CA ASN A 335 15.41 5.11 -6.17
C ASN A 335 15.90 5.98 -7.34
N ASN A 336 15.01 6.37 -8.25
CA ASN A 336 15.31 7.17 -9.43
C ASN A 336 15.16 8.69 -9.23
N LEU A 337 14.84 9.18 -8.01
CA LEU A 337 14.67 10.62 -7.76
C LEU A 337 15.99 11.39 -7.89
N LYS A 338 15.99 12.47 -8.69
CA LYS A 338 17.19 13.26 -9.01
C LYS A 338 17.37 14.46 -8.08
N SER A 339 17.50 14.21 -6.77
CA SER A 339 17.71 15.26 -5.76
C SER A 339 16.60 16.33 -5.74
N ILE A 340 15.35 15.89 -5.90
CA ILE A 340 14.22 16.80 -6.07
C ILE A 340 13.80 17.48 -4.79
N THR A 341 13.31 18.71 -4.89
CA THR A 341 12.72 19.44 -3.76
C THR A 341 11.25 19.73 -4.06
N ALA A 342 10.36 19.10 -3.29
CA ALA A 342 8.91 19.18 -3.49
C ALA A 342 8.24 19.92 -2.33
N GLU A 343 7.24 20.74 -2.64
CA GLU A 343 6.45 21.50 -1.67
C GLU A 343 4.98 21.08 -1.71
N PHE A 344 4.47 20.59 -0.58
CA PHE A 344 3.10 20.15 -0.41
C PHE A 344 2.33 21.20 0.41
N PRO A 345 1.46 22.01 -0.20
CA PRO A 345 0.67 23.01 0.52
C PRO A 345 -0.32 22.35 1.47
N LEU A 346 -0.47 22.91 2.68
CA LEU A 346 -1.38 22.39 3.70
C LEU A 346 -2.80 22.96 3.54
N ALA A 347 -3.78 22.22 4.05
CA ALA A 347 -5.22 22.50 3.93
C ALA A 347 -5.67 22.60 2.47
N LYS A 348 -5.17 21.67 1.63
CA LYS A 348 -5.48 21.52 0.21
C LYS A 348 -5.64 20.05 -0.14
N PHE A 349 -6.37 19.79 -1.22
CA PHE A 349 -6.35 18.52 -1.94
C PHE A 349 -5.21 18.55 -2.96
N THR A 350 -4.14 17.79 -2.74
CA THR A 350 -2.95 17.76 -3.59
C THR A 350 -2.85 16.42 -4.34
N CYS A 351 -2.74 16.45 -5.66
CA CYS A 351 -2.46 15.26 -6.46
C CYS A 351 -0.97 15.18 -6.80
N VAL A 352 -0.39 13.99 -6.66
CA VAL A 352 0.92 13.64 -7.19
C VAL A 352 0.70 12.77 -8.43
N THR A 353 1.09 13.29 -9.58
CA THR A 353 0.76 12.75 -10.91
C THR A 353 2.03 12.44 -11.71
N GLY A 354 1.86 11.93 -12.93
CA GLY A 354 2.95 11.61 -13.84
C GLY A 354 3.01 10.12 -14.17
N VAL A 355 3.87 9.75 -15.14
CA VAL A 355 3.91 8.41 -15.73
C VAL A 355 4.32 7.31 -14.75
N SER A 356 3.98 6.06 -15.07
CA SER A 356 4.37 4.88 -14.28
C SER A 356 5.90 4.77 -14.24
N GLY A 357 6.45 4.47 -13.06
CA GLY A 357 7.90 4.52 -12.84
C GLY A 357 8.51 5.93 -12.69
N GLY A 358 7.73 7.02 -12.76
CA GLY A 358 8.27 8.39 -12.65
C GLY A 358 8.85 8.75 -11.27
N GLY A 359 8.46 8.04 -10.21
CA GLY A 359 8.95 8.26 -8.83
C GLY A 359 7.92 8.72 -7.81
N LYS A 360 6.62 8.74 -8.17
CA LYS A 360 5.48 9.16 -7.32
C LYS A 360 5.46 8.52 -5.94
N SER A 361 5.37 7.18 -5.89
CA SER A 361 5.35 6.43 -4.63
C SER A 361 6.66 6.58 -3.86
N THR A 362 7.79 6.76 -4.57
CA THR A 362 9.08 7.01 -3.90
C THR A 362 9.08 8.34 -3.16
N LEU A 363 8.63 9.42 -3.79
CA LEU A 363 8.55 10.73 -3.15
C LEU A 363 7.52 10.75 -2.00
N THR A 364 6.31 10.27 -2.28
CA THR A 364 5.15 10.47 -1.40
C THR A 364 5.08 9.43 -0.29
N ILE A 365 5.28 8.15 -0.60
CA ILE A 365 5.15 7.05 0.38
C ILE A 365 6.51 6.75 1.02
N GLU A 366 7.52 6.44 0.21
CA GLU A 366 8.81 5.98 0.71
C GLU A 366 9.61 7.08 1.41
N THR A 367 9.50 8.33 0.96
CA THR A 367 10.18 9.48 1.58
C THR A 367 9.25 10.25 2.53
N LEU A 368 8.19 10.89 2.04
CA LEU A 368 7.34 11.79 2.84
C LEU A 368 6.58 11.03 3.95
N PHE A 369 5.76 10.04 3.58
CA PHE A 369 4.94 9.31 4.55
C PHE A 369 5.81 8.62 5.61
N LYS A 370 6.80 7.81 5.21
CA LYS A 370 7.65 7.09 6.18
C LYS A 370 8.36 8.03 7.15
N THR A 371 8.87 9.17 6.67
CA THR A 371 9.51 10.16 7.54
C THR A 371 8.50 10.84 8.47
N ALA A 372 7.33 11.24 7.95
CA ALA A 372 6.27 11.85 8.75
C ALA A 372 5.73 10.87 9.80
N SER A 373 5.55 9.60 9.45
CA SER A 373 5.03 8.54 10.33
C SER A 373 6.02 8.22 11.45
N MET A 374 7.32 8.24 11.16
CA MET A 374 8.37 8.13 12.17
C MET A 374 8.35 9.31 13.14
N ARG A 375 8.22 10.55 12.62
CA ARG A 375 8.29 11.78 13.44
C ARG A 375 7.02 12.12 14.20
N LEU A 376 5.85 11.85 13.64
CA LEU A 376 4.53 12.23 14.20
C LEU A 376 3.87 11.05 14.92
N ASN A 377 3.93 9.85 14.33
CA ASN A 377 3.24 8.67 14.86
C ASN A 377 4.17 7.75 15.67
N GLY A 378 5.49 8.00 15.64
CA GLY A 378 6.49 7.16 16.31
C GLY A 378 6.71 5.80 15.63
N ALA A 379 6.37 5.67 14.34
CA ALA A 379 6.55 4.44 13.59
C ALA A 379 8.03 4.07 13.38
N ARG A 380 8.30 2.79 13.16
CA ARG A 380 9.63 2.25 12.86
C ARG A 380 9.67 1.89 11.37
N GLN A 381 10.19 2.80 10.56
CA GLN A 381 10.26 2.69 9.11
C GLN A 381 11.64 3.16 8.66
N THR A 382 12.14 2.62 7.55
CA THR A 382 13.32 3.16 6.87
C THR A 382 12.86 4.04 5.71
N PRO A 383 12.80 5.37 5.87
CA PRO A 383 12.44 6.24 4.77
C PRO A 383 13.53 6.23 3.69
N ALA A 384 13.11 6.42 2.45
CA ALA A 384 14.01 6.68 1.33
C ALA A 384 14.76 8.03 1.55
N PRO A 385 16.03 8.13 1.11
CA PRO A 385 16.90 9.25 1.46
C PRO A 385 16.38 10.59 0.93
N CYS A 386 16.49 11.60 1.78
CA CYS A 386 16.37 13.02 1.44
C CYS A 386 17.25 13.83 2.41
N GLU A 387 17.56 15.09 2.06
CA GLU A 387 18.35 15.96 2.95
C GLU A 387 17.57 16.27 4.24
N THR A 388 16.32 16.73 4.10
CA THR A 388 15.45 16.99 5.25
C THR A 388 14.00 17.19 4.82
N ILE A 389 13.08 17.08 5.78
CA ILE A 389 11.67 17.47 5.61
C ILE A 389 11.34 18.56 6.64
N LYS A 390 10.84 19.70 6.15
CA LYS A 390 10.43 20.88 6.93
C LYS A 390 8.90 21.01 6.95
N GLY A 391 8.32 21.66 7.97
CA GLY A 391 6.89 21.96 8.06
C GLY A 391 6.04 20.85 8.70
N LEU A 392 6.64 19.77 9.21
CA LEU A 392 5.92 18.70 9.90
C LEU A 392 5.37 19.14 11.26
N GLU A 393 5.95 20.17 11.87
CA GLU A 393 5.47 20.82 13.10
C GLU A 393 4.06 21.42 12.98
N HIS A 394 3.57 21.62 11.75
CA HIS A 394 2.21 22.07 11.49
C HIS A 394 1.17 20.94 11.61
N LEU A 395 1.60 19.69 11.65
CA LEU A 395 0.75 18.51 11.69
C LEU A 395 0.80 17.79 13.04
N ASP A 396 -0.25 17.07 13.38
CA ASP A 396 -0.33 16.25 14.59
C ASP A 396 -0.09 14.75 14.31
N LYS A 397 -0.59 14.26 13.17
CA LYS A 397 -0.45 12.87 12.73
C LYS A 397 -0.45 12.79 11.20
N VAL A 398 0.12 11.70 10.69
CA VAL A 398 -0.02 11.30 9.28
C VAL A 398 -0.76 9.97 9.18
N ILE A 399 -1.60 9.80 8.17
CA ILE A 399 -2.36 8.59 7.94
C ILE A 399 -2.18 8.17 6.49
N ASP A 400 -1.74 6.93 6.31
CA ASP A 400 -1.68 6.27 5.00
C ASP A 400 -2.93 5.40 4.86
N ILE A 401 -3.65 5.60 3.75
CA ILE A 401 -4.84 4.84 3.38
C ILE A 401 -4.52 4.11 2.08
N ASP A 402 -3.79 3.02 2.22
CA ASP A 402 -3.42 2.13 1.12
C ASP A 402 -4.51 1.08 0.79
N GLN A 403 -4.32 0.36 -0.32
CA GLN A 403 -5.20 -0.73 -0.76
C GLN A 403 -4.85 -2.11 -0.16
N ARG A 404 -3.87 -2.21 0.75
CA ARG A 404 -3.51 -3.50 1.35
C ARG A 404 -4.74 -4.05 2.11
N PRO A 405 -4.94 -5.38 2.15
CA PRO A 405 -6.07 -5.95 2.87
C PRO A 405 -6.13 -5.47 4.33
N ILE A 406 -7.33 -5.15 4.83
CA ILE A 406 -7.53 -4.73 6.23
C ILE A 406 -7.12 -5.82 7.24
N GLY A 407 -7.03 -7.06 6.78
CA GLY A 407 -6.42 -8.17 7.50
C GLY A 407 -6.16 -9.35 6.56
N ARG A 408 -5.22 -10.21 6.95
CA ARG A 408 -4.82 -11.40 6.17
C ARG A 408 -5.55 -12.68 6.58
N THR A 409 -6.51 -12.56 7.50
CA THR A 409 -7.25 -13.70 8.05
C THR A 409 -8.75 -13.42 8.01
N PRO A 410 -9.58 -14.48 7.94
CA PRO A 410 -11.05 -14.36 8.00
C PRO A 410 -11.59 -13.69 9.29
N ARG A 411 -10.73 -13.56 10.32
CA ARG A 411 -11.07 -12.91 11.60
C ARG A 411 -11.20 -11.40 11.50
N SER A 412 -10.55 -10.81 10.51
CA SER A 412 -10.68 -9.38 10.24
C SER A 412 -11.90 -9.16 9.35
N ASN A 413 -12.68 -8.14 9.65
CA ASN A 413 -13.90 -7.76 8.93
C ASN A 413 -14.23 -6.27 9.19
N PRO A 414 -15.16 -5.66 8.42
CA PRO A 414 -15.53 -4.26 8.60
C PRO A 414 -15.90 -3.90 10.05
N ALA A 415 -16.68 -4.73 10.75
CA ALA A 415 -17.07 -4.46 12.14
C ALA A 415 -15.88 -4.44 13.12
N THR A 416 -14.94 -5.38 12.98
CA THR A 416 -13.73 -5.39 13.82
C THR A 416 -12.79 -4.23 13.51
N TYR A 417 -12.65 -3.86 12.23
CA TYR A 417 -11.70 -2.83 11.81
C TYR A 417 -12.14 -1.41 12.22
N THR A 418 -13.42 -1.11 11.98
CA THR A 418 -14.08 0.16 12.36
C THR A 418 -14.31 0.29 13.86
N GLY A 419 -14.20 -0.82 14.59
CA GLY A 419 -14.45 -0.89 16.03
C GLY A 419 -15.92 -1.05 16.42
N ALA A 420 -16.84 -1.21 15.45
CA ALA A 420 -18.27 -1.42 15.70
C ALA A 420 -18.56 -2.74 16.45
N PHE A 421 -17.69 -3.74 16.31
CA PHE A 421 -17.94 -5.07 16.89
C PHE A 421 -17.92 -5.10 18.42
N THR A 422 -17.17 -4.22 19.08
CA THR A 422 -17.18 -4.15 20.56
C THR A 422 -18.52 -3.65 21.09
N PRO A 423 -19.05 -2.49 20.66
CA PRO A 423 -20.41 -2.07 20.99
C PRO A 423 -21.50 -3.10 20.68
N ILE A 424 -21.38 -3.82 19.56
CA ILE A 424 -22.32 -4.92 19.23
C ILE A 424 -22.27 -6.02 20.29
N ARG A 425 -21.08 -6.49 20.67
CA ARG A 425 -20.94 -7.55 21.70
C ARG A 425 -21.41 -7.07 23.07
N ASP A 426 -21.13 -5.83 23.43
CA ASP A 426 -21.58 -5.24 24.68
C ASP A 426 -23.11 -5.18 24.72
N TRP A 427 -23.75 -4.79 23.61
CA TRP A 427 -25.20 -4.81 23.45
C TRP A 427 -25.79 -6.20 23.69
N PHE A 428 -25.26 -7.24 23.02
CA PHE A 428 -25.73 -8.62 23.19
C PHE A 428 -25.52 -9.14 24.61
N SER A 429 -24.43 -8.77 25.28
CA SER A 429 -24.20 -9.13 26.69
C SER A 429 -25.17 -8.45 27.66
N GLY A 430 -25.72 -7.29 27.26
CA GLY A 430 -26.68 -6.53 28.07
C GLY A 430 -28.11 -7.07 28.03
N LEU A 431 -28.44 -7.97 27.10
CA LEU A 431 -29.78 -8.55 26.96
C LEU A 431 -30.18 -9.38 28.19
N PRO A 432 -31.47 -9.41 28.58
CA PRO A 432 -31.94 -10.16 29.76
C PRO A 432 -31.53 -11.63 29.73
N GLU A 433 -31.70 -12.30 28.59
CA GLU A 433 -31.35 -13.71 28.39
C GLU A 433 -29.84 -13.96 28.59
N SER A 434 -29.01 -13.05 28.09
CA SER A 434 -27.55 -13.09 28.28
C SER A 434 -27.18 -12.93 29.75
N LYS A 435 -27.81 -11.99 30.46
CA LYS A 435 -27.56 -11.75 31.89
C LYS A 435 -27.93 -12.95 32.74
N THR A 436 -29.08 -13.58 32.49
CA THR A 436 -29.52 -14.79 33.19
C THR A 436 -28.55 -15.96 32.98
N ARG A 437 -27.98 -16.10 31.77
CA ARG A 437 -26.98 -17.13 31.46
C ARG A 437 -25.54 -16.76 31.85
N GLY A 438 -25.31 -15.57 32.42
CA GLY A 438 -23.98 -15.08 32.79
C GLY A 438 -23.06 -14.78 31.60
N TYR A 439 -23.62 -14.55 30.41
CA TYR A 439 -22.84 -14.30 29.21
C TYR A 439 -22.25 -12.89 29.18
N LYS A 440 -20.93 -12.82 29.14
CA LYS A 440 -20.14 -11.58 29.01
C LYS A 440 -19.84 -11.27 27.54
N PRO A 441 -19.35 -10.05 27.19
CA PRO A 441 -18.95 -9.71 25.82
C PRO A 441 -17.95 -10.68 25.18
N GLY A 442 -17.18 -11.42 25.99
CA GLY A 442 -16.28 -12.48 25.53
C GLY A 442 -16.99 -13.67 24.87
N ARG A 443 -18.20 -14.04 25.32
CA ARG A 443 -19.01 -15.13 24.72
C ARG A 443 -19.36 -14.80 23.27
N PHE A 444 -19.67 -13.53 23.01
CA PHE A 444 -20.03 -13.02 21.69
C PHE A 444 -18.83 -12.68 20.80
N SER A 445 -17.60 -13.01 21.22
CA SER A 445 -16.39 -12.83 20.41
C SER A 445 -16.03 -14.13 19.70
N PHE A 446 -16.03 -14.12 18.36
CA PHE A 446 -15.54 -15.26 17.58
C PHE A 446 -14.02 -15.50 17.75
N ASN A 447 -13.27 -14.55 18.32
CA ASN A 447 -11.84 -14.69 18.57
C ASN A 447 -11.50 -15.42 19.87
N VAL A 448 -12.44 -15.54 20.81
CA VAL A 448 -12.20 -16.04 22.17
C VAL A 448 -12.90 -17.38 22.38
N LYS A 449 -12.25 -18.31 23.08
CA LYS A 449 -12.88 -19.58 23.48
C LYS A 449 -14.10 -19.30 24.36
N GLY A 450 -15.18 -20.05 24.15
CA GLY A 450 -16.43 -19.90 24.90
C GLY A 450 -17.66 -20.01 24.01
N GLY A 451 -17.95 -18.97 23.23
CA GLY A 451 -19.15 -18.95 22.37
C GLY A 451 -18.89 -19.20 20.88
N ARG A 452 -17.63 -19.15 20.44
CA ARG A 452 -17.26 -19.45 19.05
C ARG A 452 -17.46 -20.94 18.72
N CYS A 453 -17.57 -21.25 17.43
CA CYS A 453 -17.49 -22.62 16.94
C CYS A 453 -16.04 -23.14 17.09
N GLU A 454 -15.84 -24.29 17.74
CA GLU A 454 -14.50 -24.84 17.96
C GLU A 454 -13.94 -25.57 16.73
N ALA A 455 -14.77 -26.07 15.83
CA ALA A 455 -14.32 -26.73 14.59
C ALA A 455 -13.53 -25.77 13.68
N CYS A 456 -14.09 -24.58 13.40
CA CYS A 456 -13.41 -23.53 12.64
C CYS A 456 -12.67 -22.51 13.52
N LYS A 457 -12.63 -22.71 14.85
CA LYS A 457 -12.07 -21.77 15.84
C LYS A 457 -12.58 -20.33 15.70
N GLY A 458 -13.82 -20.18 15.22
CA GLY A 458 -14.51 -18.90 15.00
C GLY A 458 -14.29 -18.25 13.62
N ASP A 459 -13.56 -18.87 12.70
CA ASP A 459 -13.31 -18.30 11.38
C ASP A 459 -14.55 -18.43 10.46
N GLY A 460 -15.40 -19.43 10.71
CA GLY A 460 -16.58 -19.76 9.89
C GLY A 460 -16.24 -20.53 8.62
N LEU A 461 -14.96 -20.55 8.23
CA LEU A 461 -14.44 -21.30 7.10
C LEU A 461 -13.32 -22.24 7.55
N ILE A 462 -13.02 -23.22 6.71
CA ILE A 462 -11.89 -24.12 6.84
C ILE A 462 -11.02 -23.90 5.60
N LYS A 463 -9.72 -23.66 5.82
CA LYS A 463 -8.75 -23.51 4.74
C LYS A 463 -8.35 -24.90 4.24
N ILE A 464 -8.53 -25.17 2.96
CA ILE A 464 -8.05 -26.38 2.28
C ILE A 464 -6.80 -25.99 1.51
N GLU A 465 -5.70 -26.68 1.82
CA GLU A 465 -4.42 -26.48 1.17
C GLU A 465 -4.41 -27.20 -0.19
N MET A 466 -4.08 -26.48 -1.25
CA MET A 466 -4.04 -27.01 -2.61
C MET A 466 -2.59 -27.08 -3.10
N HIS A 467 -2.20 -28.17 -3.76
CA HIS A 467 -0.79 -28.36 -4.14
C HIS A 467 -0.30 -27.43 -5.27
N PHE A 468 -1.17 -27.14 -6.25
CA PHE A 468 -0.82 -26.36 -7.45
C PHE A 468 -1.75 -25.18 -7.71
N LEU A 469 -2.91 -25.16 -7.05
CA LEU A 469 -3.87 -24.08 -7.12
C LEU A 469 -3.76 -23.23 -5.86
N PRO A 470 -4.24 -21.97 -5.89
CA PRO A 470 -4.37 -21.19 -4.67
C PRO A 470 -5.25 -21.92 -3.64
N ASP A 471 -4.88 -21.81 -2.37
CA ASP A 471 -5.66 -22.38 -1.27
C ASP A 471 -7.10 -21.87 -1.30
N VAL A 472 -8.05 -22.76 -1.04
CA VAL A 472 -9.47 -22.43 -1.05
C VAL A 472 -10.03 -22.47 0.35
N TYR A 473 -10.99 -21.59 0.62
CA TYR A 473 -11.72 -21.60 1.87
C TYR A 473 -13.10 -22.22 1.63
N VAL A 474 -13.43 -23.24 2.41
CA VAL A 474 -14.76 -23.86 2.39
C VAL A 474 -15.55 -23.51 3.64
N THR A 475 -16.86 -23.40 3.50
CA THR A 475 -17.75 -23.13 4.63
C THR A 475 -17.65 -24.24 5.68
N CYS A 476 -17.49 -23.86 6.94
CA CYS A 476 -17.42 -24.83 8.03
C CYS A 476 -18.76 -25.56 8.17
N GLU A 477 -18.75 -26.87 8.01
CA GLU A 477 -19.95 -27.72 8.06
C GLU A 477 -20.63 -27.70 9.44
N THR A 478 -19.86 -27.58 10.52
CA THR A 478 -20.39 -27.61 11.90
C THR A 478 -21.23 -26.39 12.26
N CYS A 479 -20.83 -25.20 11.80
CA CYS A 479 -21.54 -23.95 12.11
C CYS A 479 -22.20 -23.31 10.89
N GLN A 480 -22.07 -23.92 9.71
CA GLN A 480 -22.57 -23.41 8.44
C GLN A 480 -22.16 -21.95 8.18
N GLY A 481 -20.92 -21.60 8.56
CA GLY A 481 -20.40 -20.23 8.43
C GLY A 481 -20.77 -19.26 9.56
N ALA A 482 -21.64 -19.64 10.50
CA ALA A 482 -22.13 -18.74 11.55
C ALA A 482 -21.07 -18.30 12.57
N ARG A 483 -19.91 -18.97 12.64
CA ARG A 483 -18.77 -18.68 13.54
C ARG A 483 -19.00 -18.95 15.03
N TYR A 484 -20.23 -19.23 15.46
CA TYR A 484 -20.60 -19.48 16.86
C TYR A 484 -21.18 -20.87 17.07
N ASN A 485 -21.19 -21.31 18.33
CA ASN A 485 -21.94 -22.49 18.74
C ASN A 485 -23.43 -22.19 18.90
N ARG A 486 -24.24 -23.26 18.91
CA ARG A 486 -25.70 -23.17 18.95
C ARG A 486 -26.21 -22.37 20.15
N GLU A 487 -25.63 -22.57 21.34
CA GLU A 487 -26.08 -21.92 22.58
C GLU A 487 -25.87 -20.41 22.57
N THR A 488 -24.85 -19.93 21.85
CA THR A 488 -24.60 -18.49 21.68
C THR A 488 -25.59 -17.85 20.69
N LEU A 489 -26.00 -18.61 19.67
CA LEU A 489 -26.96 -18.15 18.65
C LEU A 489 -28.41 -18.11 19.13
N GLU A 490 -28.71 -18.72 20.28
CA GLU A 490 -30.03 -18.61 20.92
C GLU A 490 -30.34 -17.20 21.43
N ILE A 491 -29.31 -16.41 21.76
CA ILE A 491 -29.49 -15.03 22.19
C ILE A 491 -29.85 -14.16 21.00
N ARG A 492 -31.03 -13.53 21.05
CA ARG A 492 -31.56 -12.76 19.93
C ARG A 492 -31.92 -11.34 20.33
N PHE A 493 -31.58 -10.39 19.48
CA PHE A 493 -32.05 -9.02 19.55
C PHE A 493 -32.97 -8.76 18.37
N LYS A 494 -34.24 -8.39 18.63
CA LYS A 494 -35.28 -8.22 17.59
C LYS A 494 -35.36 -9.42 16.63
N GLY A 495 -35.31 -10.64 17.19
CA GLY A 495 -35.36 -11.89 16.43
C GLY A 495 -34.07 -12.32 15.73
N LYS A 496 -33.02 -11.49 15.72
CA LYS A 496 -31.73 -11.75 15.06
C LYS A 496 -30.64 -12.11 16.07
N SER A 497 -29.92 -13.20 15.82
CA SER A 497 -28.72 -13.60 16.56
C SER A 497 -27.52 -12.75 16.16
N ILE A 498 -26.41 -12.87 16.89
CA ILE A 498 -25.18 -12.14 16.53
C ILE A 498 -24.62 -12.53 15.16
N ALA A 499 -24.82 -13.77 14.72
CA ALA A 499 -24.42 -14.19 13.37
C ALA A 499 -25.27 -13.48 12.31
N ASP A 500 -26.58 -13.34 12.54
CA ASP A 500 -27.47 -12.62 11.63
C ASP A 500 -27.11 -11.11 11.55
N ILE A 501 -26.62 -10.53 12.66
CA ILE A 501 -26.09 -9.16 12.67
C ILE A 501 -24.79 -9.03 11.88
N LEU A 502 -23.96 -10.06 11.87
CA LEU A 502 -22.73 -10.06 11.07
C LEU A 502 -23.00 -10.36 9.59
N ASP A 503 -24.11 -11.04 9.27
CA ASP A 503 -24.44 -11.41 7.90
C ASP A 503 -25.29 -10.36 7.15
N MET A 504 -25.92 -9.42 7.85
CA MET A 504 -26.64 -8.32 7.22
C MET A 504 -25.71 -7.31 6.54
N THR A 505 -26.25 -6.59 5.57
CA THR A 505 -25.57 -5.48 4.90
C THR A 505 -25.34 -4.32 5.88
N VAL A 506 -24.37 -3.45 5.57
CA VAL A 506 -24.14 -2.22 6.33
C VAL A 506 -25.38 -1.31 6.30
N GLU A 507 -26.07 -1.24 5.16
CA GLU A 507 -27.31 -0.49 4.99
C GLU A 507 -28.43 -1.01 5.92
N ASP A 508 -28.64 -2.31 5.96
CA ASP A 508 -29.61 -2.94 6.87
C ASP A 508 -29.22 -2.71 8.33
N ALA A 509 -27.92 -2.82 8.65
CA ALA A 509 -27.41 -2.62 10.00
C ALA A 509 -27.60 -1.18 10.49
N GLN A 510 -27.39 -0.19 9.61
CA GLN A 510 -27.62 1.23 9.90
C GLN A 510 -29.08 1.44 10.34
N THR A 511 -30.03 0.88 9.59
CA THR A 511 -31.46 0.98 9.89
C THR A 511 -31.83 0.19 11.15
N PHE A 512 -31.30 -1.02 11.30
CA PHE A 512 -31.60 -1.91 12.41
C PHE A 512 -31.13 -1.35 13.76
N PHE A 513 -29.96 -0.71 13.80
CA PHE A 513 -29.37 -0.06 14.97
C PHE A 513 -29.70 1.43 15.10
N LYS A 514 -30.79 1.91 14.48
CA LYS A 514 -31.22 3.32 14.58
C LYS A 514 -31.29 3.87 16.02
N ALA A 515 -31.62 3.02 16.99
CA ALA A 515 -31.73 3.35 18.42
C ALA A 515 -30.41 3.21 19.22
N VAL A 516 -29.30 2.80 18.58
CA VAL A 516 -28.00 2.58 19.24
C VAL A 516 -26.94 3.45 18.55
N PRO A 517 -26.75 4.72 18.97
CA PRO A 517 -25.90 5.68 18.28
C PRO A 517 -24.46 5.21 18.06
N THR A 518 -23.87 4.55 19.05
CA THR A 518 -22.47 4.08 19.01
C THR A 518 -22.21 3.06 17.90
N ILE A 519 -23.21 2.27 17.50
CA ILE A 519 -23.13 1.33 16.37
C ILE A 519 -23.51 2.05 15.08
N ARG A 520 -24.61 2.81 15.11
CA ARG A 520 -25.15 3.53 13.95
C ARG A 520 -24.12 4.48 13.34
N GLU A 521 -23.43 5.28 14.13
CA GLU A 521 -22.41 6.23 13.63
C GLU A 521 -21.29 5.53 12.83
N LYS A 522 -20.96 4.27 13.17
CA LYS A 522 -19.98 3.49 12.42
C LYS A 522 -20.55 2.97 11.09
N MET A 523 -21.83 2.61 11.07
CA MET A 523 -22.53 2.23 9.84
C MET A 523 -22.72 3.44 8.93
N ASP A 524 -23.08 4.61 9.49
CA ASP A 524 -23.18 5.88 8.75
C ASP A 524 -21.84 6.20 8.05
N ALA A 525 -20.71 6.02 8.73
CA ALA A 525 -19.40 6.23 8.12
C ALA A 525 -19.09 5.27 6.97
N LEU A 526 -19.50 3.99 7.06
CA LEU A 526 -19.36 3.02 5.98
C LEU A 526 -20.29 3.32 4.80
N MET A 527 -21.53 3.73 5.06
CA MET A 527 -22.48 4.18 4.04
C MET A 527 -21.94 5.38 3.26
N ARG A 528 -21.35 6.35 3.96
CA ARG A 528 -20.80 7.57 3.35
C ARG A 528 -19.64 7.31 2.39
N VAL A 529 -18.86 6.26 2.62
CA VAL A 529 -17.80 5.84 1.68
C VAL A 529 -18.32 4.88 0.60
N GLY A 530 -19.64 4.69 0.48
CA GLY A 530 -20.25 3.85 -0.56
C GLY A 530 -20.25 2.34 -0.26
N LEU A 531 -19.95 1.93 0.98
CA LEU A 531 -19.88 0.51 1.36
C LEU A 531 -21.19 0.01 2.01
N GLY A 532 -22.34 0.50 1.57
CA GLY A 532 -23.63 0.06 2.12
C GLY A 532 -23.95 -1.41 1.83
N TYR A 533 -23.44 -1.92 0.71
CA TYR A 533 -23.76 -3.22 0.17
C TYR A 533 -22.95 -4.39 0.78
N ILE A 534 -21.82 -4.10 1.43
CA ILE A 534 -20.99 -5.15 2.05
C ILE A 534 -21.65 -5.64 3.34
N LYS A 535 -21.35 -6.88 3.74
CA LYS A 535 -21.82 -7.41 5.03
C LYS A 535 -20.98 -6.88 6.18
N VAL A 536 -21.62 -6.63 7.33
CA VAL A 536 -20.96 -6.11 8.55
C VAL A 536 -19.79 -7.02 8.99
N GLY A 537 -19.96 -8.33 8.88
CA GLY A 537 -18.99 -9.37 9.20
C GLY A 537 -18.28 -9.98 7.99
N GLN A 538 -18.38 -9.38 6.80
CA GLN A 538 -17.70 -9.83 5.59
C GLN A 538 -16.21 -10.00 5.84
N GLN A 539 -15.63 -11.09 5.34
CA GLN A 539 -14.25 -11.41 5.63
C GLN A 539 -13.31 -10.46 4.90
N ALA A 540 -12.28 -10.00 5.59
CA ALA A 540 -11.28 -9.10 5.02
C ALA A 540 -10.56 -9.68 3.79
N THR A 541 -10.43 -11.01 3.72
CA THR A 541 -9.79 -11.72 2.61
C THR A 541 -10.62 -11.73 1.33
N THR A 542 -11.92 -11.43 1.43
CA THR A 542 -12.84 -11.37 0.29
C THR A 542 -13.21 -9.94 -0.07
N LEU A 543 -12.58 -8.93 0.55
CA LEU A 543 -12.76 -7.53 0.18
C LEU A 543 -11.79 -7.19 -0.96
N SER A 544 -12.25 -6.41 -1.92
CA SER A 544 -11.37 -5.83 -2.93
C SER A 544 -10.39 -4.81 -2.31
N GLY A 545 -9.34 -4.45 -3.05
CA GLY A 545 -8.38 -3.42 -2.61
C GLY A 545 -9.07 -2.08 -2.32
N GLY A 546 -9.94 -1.63 -3.23
CA GLY A 546 -10.74 -0.42 -3.06
C GLY A 546 -11.76 -0.50 -1.92
N GLU A 547 -12.38 -1.65 -1.67
CA GLU A 547 -13.23 -1.85 -0.49
C GLU A 547 -12.44 -1.78 0.81
N ALA A 548 -11.29 -2.46 0.88
CA ALA A 548 -10.40 -2.42 2.03
C ALA A 548 -9.94 -0.99 2.34
N GLN A 549 -9.60 -0.22 1.31
CA GLN A 549 -9.22 1.18 1.43
C GLN A 549 -10.38 2.05 1.97
N ARG A 550 -11.59 1.89 1.42
CA ARG A 550 -12.79 2.62 1.88
C ARG A 550 -13.17 2.27 3.33
N VAL A 551 -12.97 1.02 3.77
CA VAL A 551 -13.13 0.63 5.20
C VAL A 551 -12.11 1.35 6.10
N LYS A 552 -10.89 1.61 5.63
CA LYS A 552 -9.91 2.41 6.39
C LYS A 552 -10.31 3.87 6.46
N LEU A 553 -10.80 4.42 5.36
CA LEU A 553 -11.28 5.80 5.27
C LEU A 553 -12.47 6.05 6.21
N SER A 554 -13.45 5.14 6.26
CA SER A 554 -14.62 5.26 7.15
C SER A 554 -14.24 5.34 8.62
N LYS A 555 -13.17 4.64 9.03
CA LYS A 555 -12.64 4.69 10.40
C LYS A 555 -12.10 6.07 10.76
N GLU A 556 -11.48 6.77 9.81
CA GLU A 556 -10.96 8.12 10.05
C GLU A 556 -12.06 9.18 10.01
N LEU A 557 -13.04 9.04 9.12
CA LEU A 557 -14.24 9.89 9.12
C LEU A 557 -15.03 9.82 10.43
N ALA A 558 -15.04 8.66 11.08
CA ALA A 558 -15.73 8.47 12.35
C ALA A 558 -14.97 9.07 13.56
N LYS A 559 -13.81 9.72 13.36
CA LYS A 559 -13.06 10.41 14.41
C LYS A 559 -13.25 11.91 14.31
N ARG A 560 -13.13 12.61 15.45
CA ARG A 560 -13.11 14.08 15.47
C ARG A 560 -11.81 14.57 14.80
N SER A 561 -11.97 15.41 13.78
CA SER A 561 -10.85 16.06 13.09
C SER A 561 -10.20 17.13 13.99
N THR A 562 -8.87 17.21 13.93
CA THR A 562 -8.08 18.29 14.53
C THR A 562 -7.77 19.40 13.53
N GLY A 563 -8.09 19.20 12.24
CA GLY A 563 -7.71 20.08 11.14
C GLY A 563 -6.20 20.15 10.88
N ARG A 564 -5.42 19.23 11.46
CA ARG A 564 -3.95 19.21 11.37
C ARG A 564 -3.40 17.84 10.96
N THR A 565 -4.24 16.99 10.39
CA THR A 565 -3.85 15.66 9.93
C THR A 565 -3.45 15.69 8.46
N LEU A 566 -2.41 14.93 8.11
CA LEU A 566 -2.04 14.63 6.72
C LEU A 566 -2.55 13.25 6.34
N TYR A 567 -3.44 13.18 5.36
CA TYR A 567 -3.88 11.93 4.73
C TYR A 567 -3.10 11.72 3.44
N ILE A 568 -2.55 10.52 3.26
CA ILE A 568 -1.89 10.08 2.04
C ILE A 568 -2.68 8.89 1.50
N LEU A 569 -3.08 8.94 0.24
CA LEU A 569 -3.80 7.86 -0.43
C LEU A 569 -3.04 7.47 -1.70
N ASP A 570 -2.87 6.16 -1.90
CA ASP A 570 -2.25 5.60 -3.10
C ASP A 570 -3.34 5.05 -4.01
N GLU A 571 -3.48 5.67 -5.19
CA GLU A 571 -4.44 5.35 -6.26
C GLU A 571 -5.85 5.00 -5.73
N PRO A 572 -6.49 5.90 -4.96
CA PRO A 572 -7.76 5.62 -4.29
C PRO A 572 -8.94 5.33 -5.22
N THR A 573 -8.82 5.59 -6.52
CA THR A 573 -9.84 5.30 -7.53
C THR A 573 -9.67 3.99 -8.28
N THR A 574 -8.64 3.20 -7.93
CA THR A 574 -8.43 1.86 -8.50
C THR A 574 -9.68 1.01 -8.31
N GLY A 575 -10.22 0.50 -9.40
CA GLY A 575 -11.41 -0.34 -9.43
C GLY A 575 -12.70 0.31 -8.95
N LEU A 576 -12.81 1.62 -9.13
CA LEU A 576 -14.05 2.34 -8.85
C LEU A 576 -14.68 2.83 -10.15
N HIS A 577 -15.99 2.57 -10.28
CA HIS A 577 -16.83 3.17 -11.28
C HIS A 577 -16.93 4.71 -11.08
N PHE A 578 -17.22 5.47 -12.13
CA PHE A 578 -17.29 6.94 -12.12
C PHE A 578 -18.15 7.51 -10.97
N GLU A 579 -19.31 6.92 -10.70
CA GLU A 579 -20.20 7.32 -9.60
C GLU A 579 -19.57 7.09 -8.22
N ASP A 580 -18.76 6.04 -8.05
CA ASP A 580 -18.07 5.78 -6.80
C ASP A 580 -16.85 6.69 -6.63
N VAL A 581 -16.15 7.03 -7.72
CA VAL A 581 -15.12 8.08 -7.73
C VAL A 581 -15.72 9.42 -7.27
N ARG A 582 -16.89 9.79 -7.80
CA ARG A 582 -17.61 11.01 -7.39
C ARG A 582 -17.89 11.03 -5.88
N LYS A 583 -18.47 9.96 -5.33
CA LYS A 583 -18.74 9.82 -3.88
C LYS A 583 -17.47 9.85 -3.03
N LEU A 584 -16.40 9.22 -3.52
CA LEU A 584 -15.11 9.23 -2.83
C LEU A 584 -14.52 10.64 -2.78
N LEU A 585 -14.58 11.39 -3.88
CA LEU A 585 -14.12 12.77 -3.94
C LEU A 585 -14.90 13.68 -2.98
N GLU A 586 -16.23 13.51 -2.85
CA GLU A 586 -17.03 14.23 -1.85
C GLU A 586 -16.46 14.04 -0.44
N VAL A 587 -16.18 12.79 -0.08
CA VAL A 587 -15.60 12.42 1.22
C VAL A 587 -14.22 13.04 1.41
N LEU A 588 -13.34 12.95 0.41
CA LEU A 588 -11.99 13.47 0.52
C LEU A 588 -11.96 15.00 0.59
N HIS A 589 -12.83 15.68 -0.17
CA HIS A 589 -12.97 17.13 -0.08
C HIS A 589 -13.51 17.57 1.29
N GLU A 590 -14.44 16.83 1.88
CA GLU A 590 -14.92 17.11 3.24
C GLU A 590 -13.78 17.04 4.27
N LEU A 591 -12.86 16.06 4.15
CA LEU A 591 -11.68 16.00 5.01
C LEU A 591 -10.81 17.27 4.89
N VAL A 592 -10.66 17.79 3.68
CA VAL A 592 -9.91 19.04 3.42
C VAL A 592 -10.65 20.25 3.98
N ASP A 593 -11.97 20.30 3.85
CA ASP A 593 -12.81 21.40 4.36
C ASP A 593 -12.80 21.47 5.89
N GLN A 594 -12.58 20.33 6.57
CA GLN A 594 -12.29 20.28 8.01
C GLN A 594 -10.88 20.78 8.38
N GLY A 595 -10.11 21.29 7.42
CA GLY A 595 -8.77 21.86 7.59
C GLY A 595 -7.61 20.87 7.38
N ASN A 596 -7.89 19.59 7.15
CA ASN A 596 -6.84 18.59 6.95
C ASN A 596 -6.18 18.74 5.58
N THR A 597 -5.05 18.07 5.40
CA THR A 597 -4.35 18.00 4.11
C THR A 597 -4.52 16.61 3.54
N VAL A 598 -4.95 16.52 2.29
CA VAL A 598 -5.10 15.25 1.57
C VAL A 598 -4.12 15.26 0.41
N VAL A 599 -3.24 14.27 0.36
CA VAL A 599 -2.31 14.03 -0.75
C VAL A 599 -2.69 12.70 -1.38
N VAL A 600 -3.02 12.71 -2.67
CA VAL A 600 -3.35 11.49 -3.42
C VAL A 600 -2.31 11.26 -4.51
N ILE A 601 -1.91 10.00 -4.69
CA ILE A 601 -1.19 9.57 -5.90
C ILE A 601 -2.25 9.08 -6.86
N GLU A 602 -2.36 9.71 -8.02
CA GLU A 602 -3.42 9.38 -8.97
C GLU A 602 -2.99 9.51 -10.42
N HIS A 603 -3.67 8.71 -11.22
CA HIS A 603 -3.63 8.71 -12.67
C HIS A 603 -5.00 9.06 -13.27
N ASN A 604 -6.08 8.88 -12.51
CA ASN A 604 -7.42 9.20 -12.95
C ASN A 604 -7.61 10.72 -13.08
N LEU A 605 -7.89 11.18 -14.32
CA LEU A 605 -8.00 12.59 -14.63
C LEU A 605 -9.21 13.27 -13.96
N ASP A 606 -10.27 12.55 -13.62
CA ASP A 606 -11.39 13.10 -12.85
C ASP A 606 -10.98 13.48 -11.42
N VAL A 607 -10.02 12.77 -10.83
CA VAL A 607 -9.43 13.15 -9.54
C VAL A 607 -8.46 14.31 -9.72
N VAL A 608 -7.65 14.25 -10.77
CA VAL A 608 -6.61 15.26 -11.03
C VAL A 608 -7.24 16.64 -11.29
N LYS A 609 -8.33 16.71 -12.08
CA LYS A 609 -9.01 17.97 -12.41
C LYS A 609 -9.70 18.62 -11.21
N THR A 610 -10.09 17.83 -10.20
CA THR A 610 -10.71 18.33 -8.96
C THR A 610 -9.69 18.81 -7.92
N ALA A 611 -8.40 18.59 -8.15
CA ALA A 611 -7.35 18.94 -7.20
C ALA A 611 -7.11 20.44 -7.03
N ASP A 612 -6.73 20.88 -5.83
CA ASP A 612 -6.34 22.26 -5.59
C ASP A 612 -4.88 22.53 -6.00
N TRP A 613 -4.07 21.48 -6.06
CA TRP A 613 -2.65 21.54 -6.36
C TRP A 613 -2.17 20.21 -6.98
N ILE A 614 -1.28 20.28 -7.95
CA ILE A 614 -0.66 19.13 -8.60
C ILE A 614 0.86 19.24 -8.46
N ILE A 615 1.49 18.09 -8.21
CA ILE A 615 2.93 17.88 -8.39
C ILE A 615 3.09 16.79 -9.45
N ASP A 616 3.53 17.17 -10.65
CA ASP A 616 3.72 16.23 -11.76
C ASP A 616 5.18 15.76 -11.81
N ILE A 617 5.38 14.44 -11.80
CA ILE A 617 6.70 13.80 -11.73
C ILE A 617 6.98 13.03 -13.01
N GLY A 618 8.15 13.24 -13.60
CA GLY A 618 8.54 12.61 -14.86
C GLY A 618 9.90 13.14 -15.33
N PRO A 619 10.07 13.45 -16.63
CA PRO A 619 9.07 13.36 -17.72
C PRO A 619 8.75 11.92 -18.14
N GLU A 620 9.67 10.98 -17.92
CA GLU A 620 9.51 9.56 -18.27
C GLU A 620 9.55 8.65 -17.04
N GLY A 621 9.39 7.34 -17.23
CA GLY A 621 9.59 6.33 -16.19
C GLY A 621 11.06 5.93 -16.01
N GLY A 622 11.41 5.39 -14.84
CA GLY A 622 12.75 4.85 -14.57
C GLY A 622 13.82 5.95 -14.56
N ASP A 623 14.96 5.69 -15.22
CA ASP A 623 16.09 6.64 -15.27
C ASP A 623 15.78 7.93 -16.04
N GLY A 624 14.78 7.88 -16.93
CA GLY A 624 14.26 9.06 -17.62
C GLY A 624 13.36 9.95 -16.75
N GLY A 625 13.01 9.48 -15.55
CA GLY A 625 12.11 10.15 -14.60
C GLY A 625 12.82 10.81 -13.43
N GLY A 626 12.09 10.89 -12.31
CA GLY A 626 12.63 11.34 -11.03
C GLY A 626 12.85 12.84 -10.91
N GLU A 627 12.25 13.63 -11.80
CA GLU A 627 12.25 15.09 -11.77
C GLU A 627 10.83 15.63 -11.58
N ILE A 628 10.72 16.85 -11.06
CA ILE A 628 9.45 17.57 -11.02
C ILE A 628 9.29 18.28 -12.36
N VAL A 629 8.27 17.91 -13.13
CA VAL A 629 8.00 18.46 -14.46
C VAL A 629 7.20 19.76 -14.34
N ALA A 630 6.13 19.73 -13.54
CA ALA A 630 5.24 20.85 -13.32
C ALA A 630 4.72 20.87 -11.87
N VAL A 631 4.46 22.05 -11.34
CA VAL A 631 3.81 22.24 -10.04
C VAL A 631 2.86 23.42 -10.14
N GLY A 632 1.63 23.28 -9.66
CA GLY A 632 0.66 24.37 -9.70
C GLY A 632 -0.77 23.91 -9.52
N THR A 633 -1.73 24.76 -9.88
CA THR A 633 -3.11 24.32 -10.09
C THR A 633 -3.21 23.44 -11.36
N PRO A 634 -4.27 22.63 -11.50
CA PRO A 634 -4.58 21.93 -12.75
C PRO A 634 -4.39 22.75 -14.03
N GLU A 635 -4.86 24.00 -14.05
CA GLU A 635 -4.73 24.89 -15.21
C GLU A 635 -3.27 25.27 -15.50
N GLN A 636 -2.46 25.45 -14.46
CA GLN A 636 -1.04 25.75 -14.61
C GLN A 636 -0.25 24.54 -15.12
N VAL A 637 -0.60 23.33 -14.66
CA VAL A 637 0.01 22.09 -15.16
C VAL A 637 -0.42 21.79 -16.59
N ALA A 638 -1.69 22.03 -16.94
CA ALA A 638 -2.20 21.90 -18.31
C ALA A 638 -1.52 22.84 -19.33
N ALA A 639 -0.93 23.94 -18.85
CA ALA A 639 -0.17 24.88 -19.67
C ALA A 639 1.29 24.46 -19.87
N GLU A 640 1.83 23.50 -19.11
CA GLU A 640 3.23 23.06 -19.20
C GLU A 640 3.42 22.02 -20.32
N PRO A 641 4.12 22.36 -21.43
CA PRO A 641 4.24 21.46 -22.58
C PRO A 641 5.02 20.17 -22.29
N ARG A 642 5.89 20.17 -21.27
CA ARG A 642 6.65 18.98 -20.86
C ARG A 642 5.80 17.97 -20.08
N SER A 643 4.64 18.38 -19.57
CA SER A 643 3.79 17.56 -18.72
C SER A 643 2.89 16.67 -19.57
N HIS A 644 3.13 15.35 -19.54
CA HIS A 644 2.20 14.38 -20.11
C HIS A 644 0.83 14.49 -19.42
N THR A 645 0.81 14.63 -18.09
CA THR A 645 -0.43 14.86 -17.34
C THR A 645 -1.16 16.11 -17.85
N GLY A 646 -0.44 17.23 -18.03
CA GLY A 646 -0.98 18.48 -18.53
C GLY A 646 -1.59 18.39 -19.93
N HIS A 647 -0.98 17.60 -20.82
CA HIS A 647 -1.48 17.37 -22.17
C HIS A 647 -2.91 16.79 -22.18
N TYR A 648 -3.14 15.71 -21.42
CA TYR A 648 -4.46 15.07 -21.34
C TYR A 648 -5.44 15.87 -20.47
N LEU A 649 -4.95 16.51 -19.40
CA LEU A 649 -5.79 17.29 -18.49
C LEU A 649 -6.41 18.52 -19.18
N LYS A 650 -5.75 19.08 -20.18
CA LYS A 650 -6.19 20.28 -20.89
C LYS A 650 -7.56 20.13 -21.57
N GLU A 651 -7.91 18.93 -22.03
CA GLU A 651 -9.19 18.67 -22.70
C GLU A 651 -10.37 18.59 -21.72
N MET A 652 -10.10 18.47 -20.43
CA MET A 652 -11.12 18.29 -19.37
C MET A 652 -11.36 19.53 -18.50
N LEU A 653 -10.62 20.63 -18.72
CA LEU A 653 -10.62 21.84 -17.87
C LEU A 653 -11.43 23.01 -18.44
#